data_AF-A0A7S7TZI9-F1
#
_entry.id   AF-A0A7S7TZI9-F1
#
_cell.length_a   1.000
_cell.length_b   1.000
_cell.length_c   1.000
_cell.angle_alpha   90.00
_cell.angle_beta   90.00
_cell.angle_gamma   90.00
#
_symmetry.space_group_name_H-M   'P 1'
#
loop_
_entity.id
_entity.type
_entity.pdbx_description
1 polymer ?
#
loop_
_entity_poly.entity_id
_entity_poly.type
_entity_poly.pdbx_seq_one_letter_code
_entity_poly.pdbx_strand_id
1 'polypeptide(L)'
;MSTKTIGKQRPSGADYASLQTQFSRYDRTTFSGFVYDRADPTRRYAVELLVDGEPYMSSLCDEFVTELAEAGIGDGRFGFTFNVQDEVSSSAGIIEARLANIGSPVGAPIRCDIAAAEAQWHRIGEIKWAGGLRFEGWLAQEVDEDIEILIAQRPVMTVKPTGWTNVARGSEFGVGRRIDFHLPEHFADGRVRGLSARTTSGRNLISEPVAFVAFERGLEQTIAELGRWDSERLRGQLFDQLLPASVPFHTYRSWKERFSPTTEADVSSEAAVVLIGEARVDESIESLEAQQHAAWSAVCLPVRGFSQFDPGAAREFVDGDAASSAFFVFCLSGTILAEDALQRFADVFASEPGCDVVYGDVEVSAGAGAVWPLLFSAFDLERTLEQGYGAYCFAVRRERAVEALRSAASLYDIFIGCAELERTYHLPGSVAALPRIDASVATAELVAASKAYFARTGVEANVEPRKAGLLPAVRVRRVVDWNERTTIIIPTRNRAELLKRCIETVLPAAHETNARILVVDNSSSEPEALDYLEGLSADEIDVISVEGPFNFAAINNAAVDCVDTENICFLNNDIQALDDGWLAEMLWRLAAPDVGAVGAKLLWPSSVVQHGGVVLGANFSAAHAFNDRMDGDPGYGDLLQVAHECSAVTAACLLMRKRDFVAVGGMDEIRFPISFNDIDLCLKLRQLGRRIVLAPDAKLVHLESASRGRDSAPDRKARFGHELAMLRAKWGEVLLDDPYYSPLLGLDSTPFSSLAWPPRSWKPRANLPPVPTVPPIGM
;
A
#
# COMPACT_ATOMS: atom_id res chain seq x y z
N MET A 1 -11.81 33.05 52.58
CA MET A 1 -11.41 31.63 52.53
C MET A 1 -10.45 31.49 51.36
N SER A 2 -9.22 31.10 51.67
CA SER A 2 -8.13 30.87 50.73
C SER A 2 -8.27 29.45 50.17
N THR A 3 -8.27 29.31 48.84
CA THR A 3 -8.26 28.00 48.17
C THR A 3 -7.06 27.92 47.24
N LYS A 4 -6.21 26.96 47.60
CA LYS A 4 -4.83 26.70 47.18
C LYS A 4 -4.68 26.43 45.69
N THR A 5 -3.73 27.14 45.08
CA THR A 5 -2.99 26.68 43.91
C THR A 5 -2.00 25.59 44.34
N ILE A 6 -2.13 24.37 43.81
CA ILE A 6 -1.10 23.33 43.95
C ILE A 6 -0.13 23.50 42.79
N GLY A 7 0.92 24.31 43.00
CA GLY A 7 2.06 24.34 42.11
C GLY A 7 2.92 23.09 42.35
N LYS A 8 3.16 22.28 41.32
CA LYS A 8 4.28 21.32 41.33
C LYS A 8 5.57 22.14 41.37
N GLN A 9 6.26 22.13 42.51
CA GLN A 9 7.65 22.56 42.61
C GLN A 9 8.47 21.75 41.59
N ARG A 10 9.22 22.43 40.71
CA ARG A 10 10.40 21.82 40.10
C ARG A 10 11.34 21.41 41.24
N PRO A 11 11.84 20.17 41.30
CA PRO A 11 12.85 19.82 42.27
C PRO A 11 14.07 20.72 42.04
N SER A 12 14.49 21.43 43.07
CA SER A 12 15.81 22.05 43.10
C SER A 12 16.87 20.95 42.93
N GLY A 13 17.95 21.20 42.20
CA GLY A 13 19.04 20.25 41.90
C GLY A 13 19.84 19.70 43.10
N ALA A 14 19.24 19.64 44.30
CA ALA A 14 19.79 19.08 45.52
C ALA A 14 19.35 17.61 45.80
N ASP A 15 18.37 17.06 45.06
CA ASP A 15 17.76 15.75 45.34
C ASP A 15 18.55 14.51 44.86
N TYR A 16 19.77 14.66 44.33
CA TYR A 16 20.50 13.56 43.66
C TYR A 16 21.95 13.36 44.12
N ALA A 17 22.34 13.88 45.28
CA ALA A 17 23.67 13.65 45.85
C ALA A 17 23.92 12.17 46.27
N SER A 18 22.89 11.32 46.27
CA SER A 18 22.94 9.89 46.63
C SER A 18 23.06 8.93 45.45
N LEU A 19 22.99 9.42 44.19
CA LEU A 19 23.13 8.58 43.00
C LEU A 19 24.55 8.05 42.86
N GLN A 20 24.67 6.79 42.50
CA GLN A 20 25.92 6.14 42.13
C GLN A 20 25.79 5.66 40.68
N THR A 21 26.74 6.08 39.85
CA THR A 21 26.69 5.85 38.41
C THR A 21 28.04 5.37 37.91
N GLN A 22 28.03 4.44 36.96
CA GLN A 22 29.20 4.09 36.16
C GLN A 22 28.79 4.06 34.69
N PHE A 23 29.71 4.48 33.83
CA PHE A 23 29.59 4.36 32.39
C PHE A 23 30.96 4.05 31.80
N SER A 24 31.03 3.01 30.99
CA SER A 24 32.27 2.46 30.44
C SER A 24 32.05 1.89 29.05
N ARG A 25 33.09 1.96 28.23
CA ARG A 25 33.15 1.32 26.91
C ARG A 25 33.76 -0.05 27.07
N TYR A 26 33.04 -1.09 26.67
CA TYR A 26 33.50 -2.48 26.75
C TYR A 26 34.30 -2.86 25.50
N ASP A 27 33.80 -2.49 24.32
CA ASP A 27 34.47 -2.69 23.04
C ASP A 27 34.16 -1.54 22.07
N ARG A 28 34.42 -1.73 20.76
CA ARG A 28 34.18 -0.68 19.77
C ARG A 28 32.72 -0.23 19.72
N THR A 29 31.75 -1.12 19.83
CA THR A 29 30.33 -0.84 19.63
C THR A 29 29.52 -0.88 20.93
N THR A 30 30.07 -1.46 21.99
CA THR A 30 29.34 -1.78 23.21
C THR A 30 29.72 -0.85 24.36
N PHE A 31 28.70 -0.21 24.93
CA PHE A 31 28.81 0.69 26.09
C PHE A 31 27.91 0.18 27.20
N SER A 32 28.39 0.16 28.43
CA SER A 32 27.66 -0.39 29.55
C SER A 32 27.96 0.35 30.84
N GLY A 33 27.06 0.21 31.81
CA GLY A 33 27.16 0.90 33.07
C GLY A 33 26.08 0.50 34.04
N PHE A 34 25.96 1.26 35.13
CA PHE A 34 24.88 1.10 36.09
C PHE A 34 24.48 2.42 36.71
N VAL A 35 23.24 2.48 37.21
CA VAL A 35 22.72 3.60 38.01
C VAL A 35 21.90 3.04 39.17
N TYR A 36 22.25 3.41 40.39
CA TYR A 36 21.40 3.15 41.56
C TYR A 36 21.41 4.32 42.55
N ASP A 37 20.32 4.45 43.31
CA ASP A 37 20.20 5.43 44.38
C ASP A 37 20.47 4.77 45.72
N ARG A 38 21.45 5.27 46.49
CA ARG A 38 21.72 4.74 47.84
C ARG A 38 20.56 4.99 48.82
N ALA A 39 19.77 6.03 48.59
CA ALA A 39 18.63 6.36 49.44
C ALA A 39 17.39 5.49 49.15
N ASP A 40 17.28 4.96 47.92
CA ASP A 40 16.21 4.08 47.49
C ASP A 40 16.72 3.00 46.51
N PRO A 41 17.22 1.87 47.04
CA PRO A 41 17.73 0.76 46.23
C PRO A 41 16.62 -0.03 45.51
N THR A 42 15.36 0.39 45.58
CA THR A 42 14.26 -0.22 44.80
C THR A 42 13.95 0.54 43.52
N ARG A 43 14.45 1.79 43.41
CA ARG A 43 14.18 2.67 42.28
C ARG A 43 14.93 2.23 41.02
N ARG A 44 14.27 2.39 39.87
CA ARG A 44 14.84 2.14 38.54
C ARG A 44 14.88 3.44 37.75
N TYR A 45 15.92 3.59 36.95
CA TYR A 45 16.15 4.76 36.13
C TYR A 45 16.25 4.35 34.66
N ALA A 46 15.75 5.21 33.77
CA ALA A 46 16.03 5.11 32.35
C ALA A 46 17.26 5.96 32.03
N VAL A 47 18.22 5.36 31.32
CA VAL A 47 19.43 6.02 30.85
C VAL A 47 19.29 6.24 29.35
N GLU A 48 19.65 7.44 28.90
CA GLU A 48 19.84 7.79 27.50
C GLU A 48 21.33 7.82 27.20
N LEU A 49 21.73 7.16 26.12
CA LEU A 49 23.03 7.32 25.49
C LEU A 49 22.98 8.52 24.55
N LEU A 50 23.99 9.38 24.57
CA LEU A 50 24.18 10.49 23.65
C LEU A 50 25.43 10.27 22.81
N VAL A 51 25.35 10.59 21.53
CA VAL A 51 26.48 10.62 20.59
C VAL A 51 26.65 12.08 20.17
N ASP A 52 27.81 12.67 20.48
CA ASP A 52 28.15 14.07 20.23
C ASP A 52 27.10 15.08 20.75
N GLY A 53 26.53 14.77 21.92
CA GLY A 53 25.54 15.62 22.60
C GLY A 53 24.09 15.38 22.18
N GLU A 54 23.83 14.46 21.23
CA GLU A 54 22.49 14.10 20.77
C GLU A 54 22.05 12.73 21.28
N PRO A 55 20.84 12.58 21.85
CA PRO A 55 20.32 11.27 22.28
C PRO A 55 20.28 10.27 21.11
N TYR A 56 20.80 9.07 21.33
CA TYR A 56 20.91 8.00 20.34
C TYR A 56 20.00 6.82 20.64
N MET A 57 19.95 6.40 21.91
CA MET A 57 19.07 5.32 22.37
C MET A 57 18.89 5.40 23.89
N SER A 58 17.85 4.75 24.40
CA SER A 58 17.61 4.66 25.85
C SER A 58 17.39 3.22 26.29
N SER A 59 17.72 2.94 27.55
CA SER A 59 17.54 1.64 28.18
C SER A 59 17.14 1.83 29.65
N LEU A 60 16.32 0.91 30.16
CA LEU A 60 16.00 0.84 31.58
C LEU A 60 17.16 0.16 32.32
N CYS A 61 17.55 0.68 33.48
CA CYS A 61 18.57 0.06 34.32
C CYS A 61 18.03 -1.16 35.08
N ASP A 62 17.86 -2.30 34.43
CA ASP A 62 17.35 -3.54 35.03
C ASP A 62 18.23 -4.78 34.78
N GLU A 63 19.39 -4.61 34.15
CA GLU A 63 20.37 -5.68 33.93
C GLU A 63 21.14 -6.00 35.23
N PHE A 64 21.57 -7.26 35.38
CA PHE A 64 22.26 -7.72 36.58
C PHE A 64 23.75 -7.31 36.57
N VAL A 65 24.22 -6.72 37.67
CA VAL A 65 25.61 -6.26 37.85
C VAL A 65 26.27 -7.03 38.99
N THR A 66 27.25 -7.87 38.67
CA THR A 66 27.88 -8.79 39.62
C THR A 66 28.51 -8.07 40.81
N GLU A 67 29.22 -6.96 40.60
CA GLU A 67 29.90 -6.25 41.70
C GLU A 67 28.90 -5.63 42.69
N LEU A 68 27.74 -5.18 42.21
CA LEU A 68 26.69 -4.60 43.07
C LEU A 68 25.96 -5.69 43.87
N ALA A 69 25.75 -6.85 43.25
CA ALA A 69 25.17 -8.01 43.92
C ALA A 69 26.10 -8.56 45.02
N GLU A 70 27.39 -8.68 44.75
CA GLU A 70 28.40 -9.11 45.72
C GLU A 70 28.57 -8.10 46.87
N ALA A 71 28.37 -6.80 46.60
CA ALA A 71 28.35 -5.74 47.61
C ALA A 71 27.03 -5.64 48.39
N GLY A 72 26.02 -6.48 48.09
CA GLY A 72 24.73 -6.51 48.77
C GLY A 72 23.83 -5.30 48.51
N ILE A 73 23.97 -4.65 47.35
CA ILE A 73 23.17 -3.48 46.97
C ILE A 73 21.88 -3.93 46.28
N GLY A 74 20.74 -3.74 46.94
CA GLY A 74 19.41 -4.03 46.39
C GLY A 74 19.25 -5.50 45.93
N ASP A 75 18.69 -5.70 44.75
CA ASP A 75 18.60 -6.99 44.05
C ASP A 75 19.71 -7.19 42.99
N GLY A 76 20.70 -6.30 42.96
CA GLY A 76 21.82 -6.32 42.00
C GLY A 76 21.44 -5.94 40.55
N ARG A 77 20.20 -5.54 40.28
CA ARG A 77 19.69 -5.26 38.92
C ARG A 77 19.57 -3.77 38.62
N PHE A 78 20.72 -3.16 38.34
CA PHE A 78 20.85 -1.72 38.09
C PHE A 78 21.68 -1.40 36.84
N GLY A 79 22.01 -2.41 36.05
CA GLY A 79 22.87 -2.31 34.88
C GLY A 79 22.10 -1.91 33.63
N PHE A 80 22.82 -1.44 32.64
CA PHE A 80 22.34 -1.19 31.29
C PHE A 80 23.45 -1.46 30.27
N THR A 81 23.06 -1.89 29.07
CA THR A 81 23.97 -2.04 27.93
C THR A 81 23.41 -1.38 26.67
N PHE A 82 24.27 -0.70 25.94
CA PHE A 82 24.00 -0.08 24.64
C PHE A 82 24.91 -0.68 23.57
N ASN A 83 24.31 -1.07 22.44
CA ASN A 83 25.02 -1.49 21.24
C ASN A 83 24.84 -0.43 20.15
N VAL A 84 25.92 0.29 19.86
CA VAL A 84 26.00 1.34 18.86
C VAL A 84 26.53 0.75 17.56
N GLN A 85 25.98 1.16 16.41
CA GLN A 85 26.49 0.73 15.10
C GLN A 85 27.97 1.13 14.92
N ASP A 86 28.77 0.28 14.27
CA ASP A 86 30.22 0.53 14.13
C ASP A 86 30.50 1.83 13.35
N GLU A 87 29.66 2.18 12.39
CA GLU A 87 29.76 3.45 11.65
C GLU A 87 29.55 4.66 12.56
N VAL A 88 28.58 4.58 13.47
CA VAL A 88 28.27 5.65 14.44
C VAL A 88 29.38 5.73 15.48
N SER A 89 29.83 4.60 16.03
CA SER A 89 30.93 4.61 17.00
C SER A 89 32.28 5.04 16.38
N SER A 90 32.48 4.84 15.09
CA SER A 90 33.70 5.25 14.38
C SER A 90 33.73 6.73 14.02
N SER A 91 32.55 7.35 13.87
CA SER A 91 32.39 8.77 13.51
C SER A 91 32.12 9.67 14.71
N ALA A 92 31.68 9.10 15.84
CA ALA A 92 31.46 9.82 17.09
C ALA A 92 32.75 10.47 17.61
N GLY A 93 32.68 11.73 18.03
CA GLY A 93 33.75 12.37 18.80
C GLY A 93 33.67 12.02 20.29
N ILE A 94 32.46 12.06 20.84
CA ILE A 94 32.17 11.85 22.27
C ILE A 94 30.88 11.03 22.41
N ILE A 95 30.89 10.04 23.29
CA ILE A 95 29.71 9.28 23.71
C ILE A 95 29.46 9.49 25.20
N GLU A 96 28.23 9.85 25.56
CA GLU A 96 27.82 10.20 26.92
C GLU A 96 26.60 9.38 27.35
N ALA A 97 26.34 9.31 28.64
CA ALA A 97 25.11 8.74 29.17
C ALA A 97 24.49 9.69 30.20
N ARG A 98 23.15 9.80 30.23
CA ARG A 98 22.41 10.62 31.20
C ARG A 98 21.08 9.99 31.59
N LEU A 99 20.44 10.44 32.66
CA LEU A 99 19.08 10.01 33.01
C LEU A 99 18.03 10.68 32.10
N ALA A 100 17.22 9.88 31.41
CA ALA A 100 16.34 10.30 30.30
C ALA A 100 15.37 11.46 30.62
N ASN A 101 14.90 11.57 31.86
CA ASN A 101 13.89 12.56 32.27
C ASN A 101 14.45 13.75 33.07
N ILE A 102 15.70 13.67 33.52
CA ILE A 102 16.29 14.60 34.50
C ILE A 102 17.57 15.24 33.94
N GLY A 103 18.22 14.59 32.97
CA GLY A 103 19.44 15.08 32.32
C GLY A 103 20.71 14.94 33.17
N SER A 104 20.64 14.32 34.36
CA SER A 104 21.82 14.09 35.20
C SER A 104 22.79 13.12 34.50
N PRO A 105 24.09 13.44 34.45
CA PRO A 105 25.08 12.58 33.78
C PRO A 105 25.26 11.25 34.51
N VAL A 106 25.53 10.20 33.72
CA VAL A 106 25.82 8.85 34.19
C VAL A 106 27.27 8.55 33.82
N GLY A 107 28.15 8.53 34.83
CA GLY A 107 29.59 8.39 34.61
C GLY A 107 30.22 9.57 33.84
N ALA A 108 31.40 9.34 33.26
CA ALA A 108 32.13 10.34 32.49
C ALA A 108 31.94 10.11 30.97
N PRO A 109 31.86 11.19 30.17
CA PRO A 109 31.91 11.12 28.71
C PRO A 109 33.12 10.32 28.20
N ILE A 110 32.90 9.50 27.19
CA ILE A 110 33.92 8.68 26.55
C ILE A 110 34.28 9.29 25.21
N ARG A 111 35.52 9.73 25.05
CA ARG A 111 36.04 10.21 23.76
C ARG A 111 36.33 9.02 22.86
N CYS A 112 35.81 9.07 21.64
CA CYS A 112 36.08 8.09 20.61
C CYS A 112 37.20 8.63 19.70
N ASP A 113 38.17 7.78 19.35
CA ASP A 113 39.22 8.14 18.41
C ASP A 113 38.58 8.32 17.03
N ILE A 114 38.38 9.57 16.62
CA ILE A 114 37.82 9.94 15.33
C ILE A 114 38.77 9.44 14.24
N ALA A 115 38.41 8.37 13.55
CA ALA A 115 39.00 8.09 12.25
C ALA A 115 38.50 9.18 11.30
N ALA A 116 39.41 9.99 10.77
CA ALA A 116 39.10 11.16 9.95
C ALA A 116 37.99 10.87 8.93
N ALA A 117 36.90 11.65 9.00
CA ALA A 117 35.73 11.56 8.15
C ALA A 117 35.98 12.15 6.75
N GLU A 118 37.03 11.70 6.05
CA GLU A 118 37.34 12.12 4.68
C GLU A 118 37.03 11.06 3.61
N ALA A 119 36.38 9.94 3.95
CA ALA A 119 36.24 8.79 3.03
C ALA A 119 34.80 8.31 2.77
N GLN A 120 33.79 9.19 2.68
CA GLN A 120 32.41 8.72 2.46
C GLN A 120 31.60 9.22 1.26
N TRP A 121 32.12 10.07 0.36
CA TRP A 121 31.26 10.61 -0.72
C TRP A 121 31.86 10.53 -2.13
N HIS A 122 31.83 9.31 -2.69
CA HIS A 122 32.02 8.99 -4.12
C HIS A 122 31.08 7.89 -4.65
N ARG A 123 29.95 7.57 -3.99
CA ARG A 123 29.02 6.55 -4.51
C ARG A 123 28.30 7.07 -5.75
N ILE A 124 28.67 6.54 -6.92
CA ILE A 124 28.02 6.81 -8.21
C ILE A 124 26.72 6.01 -8.41
N GLY A 125 26.39 5.11 -7.47
CA GLY A 125 25.19 4.28 -7.50
C GLY A 125 25.14 3.30 -6.33
N GLU A 126 24.07 2.51 -6.28
CA GLU A 126 23.84 1.44 -5.30
C GLU A 126 23.00 0.32 -5.94
N ILE A 127 23.22 -0.93 -5.52
CA ILE A 127 22.36 -2.07 -5.84
C ILE A 127 22.12 -2.86 -4.55
N LYS A 128 20.87 -3.25 -4.33
CA LYS A 128 20.44 -4.10 -3.21
C LYS A 128 19.64 -5.29 -3.71
N TRP A 129 19.68 -6.36 -2.92
CA TRP A 129 18.85 -7.54 -3.17
C TRP A 129 17.43 -7.26 -2.69
N ALA A 130 16.46 -7.41 -3.60
CA ALA A 130 15.04 -7.15 -3.31
C ALA A 130 14.29 -8.40 -2.82
N GLY A 131 14.83 -9.60 -3.08
CA GLY A 131 14.18 -10.89 -2.82
C GLY A 131 14.25 -11.79 -4.05
N GLY A 132 14.36 -13.11 -3.84
CA GLY A 132 14.52 -14.08 -4.93
C GLY A 132 15.68 -13.74 -5.87
N LEU A 133 15.40 -13.63 -7.17
CA LEU A 133 16.39 -13.25 -8.19
C LEU A 133 16.37 -11.76 -8.56
N ARG A 134 15.56 -10.94 -7.89
CA ARG A 134 15.42 -9.51 -8.21
C ARG A 134 16.41 -8.64 -7.46
N PHE A 135 16.96 -7.66 -8.17
CA PHE A 135 17.84 -6.65 -7.64
C PHE A 135 17.38 -5.28 -8.11
N GLU A 136 17.44 -4.32 -7.22
CA GLU A 136 17.07 -2.94 -7.50
C GLU A 136 18.16 -1.98 -7.02
N GLY A 137 18.20 -0.80 -7.61
CA GLY A 137 19.26 0.15 -7.35
C GLY A 137 19.09 1.45 -8.10
N TRP A 138 20.11 2.28 -8.03
CA TRP A 138 20.17 3.53 -8.77
C TRP A 138 21.60 3.81 -9.22
N LEU A 139 21.71 4.56 -10.32
CA LEU A 139 22.95 5.11 -10.84
C LEU A 139 22.78 6.63 -10.92
N ALA A 140 23.85 7.39 -10.66
CA ALA A 140 23.80 8.84 -10.74
C ALA A 140 23.40 9.30 -12.15
N GLN A 141 22.55 10.33 -12.24
CA GLN A 141 21.95 10.80 -13.50
C GLN A 141 23.00 11.19 -14.55
N GLU A 142 24.13 11.74 -14.11
CA GLU A 142 25.26 12.14 -14.94
C GLU A 142 26.05 10.97 -15.56
N VAL A 143 25.81 9.73 -15.11
CA VAL A 143 26.45 8.53 -15.64
C VAL A 143 25.51 7.84 -16.64
N ASP A 144 25.81 7.97 -17.92
CA ASP A 144 25.11 7.32 -19.03
C ASP A 144 25.89 6.07 -19.48
N GLU A 145 25.91 5.05 -18.62
CA GLU A 145 26.58 3.78 -18.88
C GLU A 145 25.68 2.59 -18.54
N ASP A 146 25.87 1.50 -19.28
CA ASP A 146 25.32 0.20 -18.90
C ASP A 146 26.13 -0.40 -17.74
N ILE A 147 25.49 -1.30 -16.99
CA ILE A 147 26.05 -1.92 -15.80
C ILE A 147 26.26 -3.40 -16.08
N GLU A 148 27.50 -3.86 -15.95
CA GLU A 148 27.84 -5.27 -16.01
C GLU A 148 27.62 -5.91 -14.63
N ILE A 149 26.80 -6.96 -14.59
CA ILE A 149 26.49 -7.72 -13.38
C ILE A 149 27.35 -8.98 -13.34
N LEU A 150 28.02 -9.21 -12.21
CA LEU A 150 28.95 -10.30 -12.02
C LEU A 150 28.56 -11.18 -10.84
N ILE A 151 28.59 -12.49 -11.04
CA ILE A 151 28.49 -13.49 -9.97
C ILE A 151 29.82 -14.23 -9.88
N ALA A 152 30.42 -14.26 -8.69
CA ALA A 152 31.76 -14.81 -8.49
C ALA A 152 32.80 -14.25 -9.50
N GLN A 153 32.75 -12.93 -9.73
CA GLN A 153 33.61 -12.19 -10.66
C GLN A 153 33.51 -12.60 -12.14
N ARG A 154 32.44 -13.31 -12.53
CA ARG A 154 32.15 -13.64 -13.93
C ARG A 154 30.95 -12.82 -14.42
N PRO A 155 31.04 -12.14 -15.58
CA PRO A 155 29.90 -11.45 -16.18
C PRO A 155 28.74 -12.41 -16.43
N VAL A 156 27.55 -12.04 -15.97
CA VAL A 156 26.31 -12.80 -16.15
C VAL A 156 25.39 -12.09 -17.13
N MET A 157 25.25 -10.78 -16.97
CA MET A 157 24.37 -9.96 -17.81
C MET A 157 24.80 -8.49 -17.79
N THR A 158 24.27 -7.73 -18.73
CA THR A 158 24.38 -6.27 -18.78
C THR A 158 23.00 -5.66 -18.54
N VAL A 159 22.93 -4.68 -17.65
CA VAL A 159 21.70 -4.00 -17.25
C VAL A 159 21.81 -2.55 -17.70
N LYS A 160 20.80 -2.09 -18.44
CA LYS A 160 20.68 -0.69 -18.79
C LYS A 160 19.79 0.02 -17.76
N PRO A 161 20.28 1.07 -17.08
CA PRO A 161 19.43 1.90 -16.24
C PRO A 161 18.44 2.66 -17.14
N THR A 162 17.15 2.33 -17.08
CA THR A 162 16.13 2.88 -18.00
C THR A 162 15.10 3.77 -17.32
N GLY A 163 14.87 3.60 -16.01
CA GLY A 163 13.91 4.39 -15.25
C GLY A 163 14.53 5.58 -14.52
N TRP A 164 13.70 6.29 -13.78
CA TRP A 164 14.09 7.37 -12.86
C TRP A 164 13.69 6.99 -11.44
N THR A 165 14.48 7.42 -10.46
CA THR A 165 14.15 7.27 -9.05
C THR A 165 14.68 8.45 -8.27
N ASN A 166 13.98 8.81 -7.19
CA ASN A 166 14.46 9.83 -6.27
C ASN A 166 15.52 9.20 -5.34
N VAL A 167 16.65 9.88 -5.19
CA VAL A 167 17.77 9.46 -4.35
C VAL A 167 17.92 10.46 -3.22
N ALA A 168 17.75 10.01 -1.99
CA ALA A 168 18.01 10.84 -0.82
C ALA A 168 19.51 11.17 -0.75
N ARG A 169 19.86 12.45 -0.91
CA ARG A 169 21.23 12.99 -0.80
C ARG A 169 21.31 13.90 0.43
N GLY A 170 21.30 13.31 1.62
CA GLY A 170 21.29 14.08 2.88
C GLY A 170 19.95 14.79 3.10
N SER A 171 19.95 16.12 3.24
CA SER A 171 18.75 16.95 3.33
C SER A 171 18.14 17.36 1.98
N GLU A 172 18.76 16.96 0.87
CA GLU A 172 18.29 17.24 -0.49
C GLU A 172 17.86 15.95 -1.19
N PHE A 173 16.84 16.05 -2.05
CA PHE A 173 16.46 14.97 -2.95
C PHE A 173 17.13 15.19 -4.30
N GLY A 174 17.88 14.20 -4.77
CA GLY A 174 18.44 14.14 -6.12
C GLY A 174 17.68 13.17 -7.01
N VAL A 175 17.92 13.22 -8.32
CA VAL A 175 17.37 12.27 -9.29
C VAL A 175 18.45 11.30 -9.72
N GLY A 176 18.15 10.00 -9.72
CA GLY A 176 19.02 8.93 -10.21
C GLY A 176 18.33 8.11 -11.30
N ARG A 177 19.12 7.41 -12.12
CA ARG A 177 18.65 6.41 -13.08
C ARG A 177 18.37 5.12 -12.33
N ARG A 178 17.14 4.60 -12.44
CA ARG A 178 16.73 3.37 -11.76
C ARG A 178 17.40 2.15 -12.41
N ILE A 179 17.95 1.28 -11.57
CA ILE A 179 18.44 -0.05 -11.92
C ILE A 179 17.42 -1.05 -11.38
N ASP A 180 16.90 -1.92 -12.24
CA ASP A 180 15.97 -2.98 -11.84
C ASP A 180 16.18 -4.16 -12.78
N PHE A 181 16.55 -5.31 -12.25
CA PHE A 181 16.82 -6.50 -13.05
C PHE A 181 16.58 -7.78 -12.28
N HIS A 182 16.42 -8.86 -13.03
CA HIS A 182 16.29 -10.22 -12.50
C HIS A 182 17.45 -11.07 -13.02
N LEU A 183 18.10 -11.81 -12.13
CA LEU A 183 19.08 -12.80 -12.54
C LEU A 183 18.40 -13.98 -13.26
N PRO A 184 19.14 -14.72 -14.11
CA PRO A 184 18.64 -15.95 -14.72
C PRO A 184 18.18 -17.00 -13.71
N GLU A 185 17.10 -17.73 -14.03
CA GLU A 185 16.44 -18.67 -13.11
C GLU A 185 17.34 -19.76 -12.54
N HIS A 186 18.38 -20.18 -13.25
CA HIS A 186 19.33 -21.20 -12.78
C HIS A 186 20.14 -20.78 -11.52
N PHE A 187 20.08 -19.51 -11.11
CA PHE A 187 20.63 -19.04 -9.84
C PHE A 187 19.69 -19.26 -8.65
N ALA A 188 18.44 -19.71 -8.85
CA ALA A 188 17.50 -20.07 -7.80
C ALA A 188 17.71 -21.51 -7.30
N ASP A 189 18.96 -21.87 -7.02
CA ASP A 189 19.40 -23.22 -6.65
C ASP A 189 19.56 -23.43 -5.13
N GLY A 190 19.04 -22.50 -4.32
CA GLY A 190 19.11 -22.54 -2.86
C GLY A 190 20.51 -22.27 -2.28
N ARG A 191 21.48 -21.83 -3.10
CA ARG A 191 22.85 -21.54 -2.64
C ARG A 191 23.04 -20.04 -2.42
N VAL A 192 23.74 -19.69 -1.33
CA VAL A 192 24.17 -18.31 -1.08
C VAL A 192 25.24 -17.91 -2.09
N ARG A 193 25.04 -16.76 -2.75
CA ARG A 193 25.92 -16.22 -3.79
C ARG A 193 26.16 -14.74 -3.55
N GLY A 194 27.25 -14.21 -4.07
CA GLY A 194 27.58 -12.78 -4.01
C GLY A 194 27.51 -12.13 -5.39
N LEU A 195 26.78 -11.02 -5.48
CA LEU A 195 26.64 -10.19 -6.67
C LEU A 195 27.53 -8.95 -6.59
N SER A 196 28.33 -8.71 -7.62
CA SER A 196 29.08 -7.47 -7.83
C SER A 196 28.57 -6.77 -9.09
N ALA A 197 28.74 -5.45 -9.16
CA ALA A 197 28.37 -4.69 -10.34
C ALA A 197 29.37 -3.56 -10.63
N ARG A 198 29.60 -3.30 -11.91
CA ARG A 198 30.47 -2.23 -12.40
C ARG A 198 29.90 -1.60 -13.67
N THR A 199 30.24 -0.34 -13.93
CA THR A 199 29.95 0.31 -15.21
C THR A 199 30.73 -0.37 -16.33
N THR A 200 30.30 -0.19 -17.59
CA THR A 200 31.06 -0.62 -18.76
C THR A 200 32.47 -0.03 -18.84
N SER A 201 32.69 1.15 -18.26
CA SER A 201 34.01 1.79 -18.10
C SER A 201 34.87 1.18 -16.97
N GLY A 202 34.34 0.21 -16.22
CA GLY A 202 35.04 -0.53 -15.19
C GLY A 202 34.98 0.09 -13.79
N ARG A 203 34.13 1.09 -13.55
CA ARG A 203 33.94 1.68 -12.22
C ARG A 203 33.00 0.80 -11.40
N ASN A 204 33.44 0.35 -10.23
CA ASN A 204 32.61 -0.46 -9.35
C ASN A 204 31.45 0.39 -8.78
N LEU A 205 30.22 -0.13 -8.88
CA LEU A 205 29.05 0.45 -8.22
C LEU A 205 28.91 -0.04 -6.78
N ILE A 206 29.31 -1.29 -6.54
CA ILE A 206 29.17 -1.95 -5.24
C ILE A 206 30.57 -2.23 -4.70
N SER A 207 30.87 -1.74 -3.51
CA SER A 207 32.16 -1.94 -2.86
C SER A 207 32.33 -3.37 -2.33
N GLU A 208 31.24 -3.98 -1.86
CA GLU A 208 31.20 -5.34 -1.30
C GLU A 208 30.12 -6.17 -2.03
N PRO A 209 30.34 -7.45 -2.34
CA PRO A 209 29.33 -8.25 -3.01
C PRO A 209 28.02 -8.34 -2.22
N VAL A 210 26.89 -8.11 -2.88
CA VAL A 210 25.55 -8.27 -2.30
C VAL A 210 25.24 -9.76 -2.20
N ALA A 211 25.11 -10.27 -0.97
CA ALA A 211 24.74 -11.65 -0.73
C ALA A 211 23.25 -11.88 -1.05
N PHE A 212 22.94 -13.00 -1.71
CA PHE A 212 21.58 -13.42 -2.01
C PHE A 212 21.42 -14.94 -2.03
N VAL A 213 20.18 -15.41 -1.90
CA VAL A 213 19.78 -16.82 -2.06
C VAL A 213 18.37 -16.87 -2.65
N ALA A 214 18.12 -17.76 -3.59
CA ALA A 214 16.80 -17.92 -4.19
C ALA A 214 16.45 -19.40 -4.37
N PHE A 215 15.16 -19.72 -4.33
CA PHE A 215 14.63 -21.08 -4.44
C PHE A 215 13.64 -21.12 -5.60
N GLU A 216 13.81 -22.07 -6.52
CA GLU A 216 13.00 -22.17 -7.74
C GLU A 216 11.48 -22.21 -7.49
N ARG A 217 11.07 -22.77 -6.34
CA ARG A 217 9.66 -22.97 -5.96
C ARG A 217 9.30 -22.33 -4.61
N GLY A 218 10.15 -21.42 -4.12
CA GLY A 218 10.09 -20.96 -2.73
C GLY A 218 10.70 -21.96 -1.74
N LEU A 219 11.03 -21.48 -0.55
CA LEU A 219 11.64 -22.29 0.51
C LEU A 219 10.64 -23.32 1.05
N GLU A 220 9.36 -22.96 1.20
CA GLU A 220 8.34 -23.89 1.69
C GLU A 220 8.26 -25.17 0.85
N GLN A 221 8.11 -25.03 -0.46
CA GLN A 221 8.00 -26.16 -1.37
C GLN A 221 9.31 -26.94 -1.47
N THR A 222 10.45 -26.24 -1.46
CA THR A 222 11.78 -26.89 -1.40
C THR A 222 11.91 -27.78 -0.16
N ILE A 223 11.45 -27.32 1.00
CA ILE A 223 11.44 -28.11 2.24
C ILE A 223 10.48 -29.31 2.14
N ALA A 224 9.31 -29.11 1.53
CA ALA A 224 8.31 -30.17 1.32
C ALA A 224 8.85 -31.30 0.43
N GLU A 225 9.51 -30.96 -0.68
CA GLU A 225 10.12 -31.92 -1.62
C GLU A 225 11.27 -32.72 -0.97
N LEU A 226 11.95 -32.14 0.02
CA LEU A 226 12.98 -32.83 0.81
C LEU A 226 12.42 -33.79 1.88
N GLY A 227 11.10 -33.93 1.98
CA GLY A 227 10.44 -34.84 2.93
C GLY A 227 10.67 -34.47 4.40
N ARG A 228 10.82 -33.17 4.70
CA ARG A 228 11.05 -32.68 6.07
C ARG A 228 9.74 -32.50 6.85
N TRP A 229 9.88 -32.27 8.15
CA TRP A 229 8.78 -32.14 9.13
C TRP A 229 7.91 -30.92 8.81
N ASP A 230 6.60 -30.99 9.08
CA ASP A 230 5.64 -29.89 8.83
C ASP A 230 6.03 -28.57 9.52
N SER A 231 6.70 -28.64 10.67
CA SER A 231 7.22 -27.46 11.37
C SER A 231 8.26 -26.68 10.55
N GLU A 232 9.03 -27.35 9.70
CA GLU A 232 9.97 -26.69 8.79
C GLU A 232 9.25 -26.05 7.61
N ARG A 233 8.12 -26.62 7.17
CA ARG A 233 7.30 -26.01 6.10
C ARG A 233 6.75 -24.65 6.55
N LEU A 234 6.23 -24.55 7.78
CA LEU A 234 5.78 -23.27 8.33
C LEU A 234 6.90 -22.21 8.39
N ARG A 235 8.15 -22.62 8.66
CA ARG A 235 9.30 -21.70 8.61
C ARG A 235 9.63 -21.29 7.18
N GLY A 236 9.54 -22.21 6.22
CA GLY A 236 9.68 -21.91 4.80
C GLY A 236 8.64 -20.91 4.32
N GLN A 237 7.38 -21.12 4.70
CA GLN A 237 6.27 -20.22 4.38
C GLN A 237 6.52 -18.82 4.96
N LEU A 238 6.94 -18.73 6.23
CA LEU A 238 7.27 -17.46 6.86
C LEU A 238 8.45 -16.77 6.14
N PHE A 239 9.48 -17.52 5.74
CA PHE A 239 10.60 -16.98 4.97
C PHE A 239 10.13 -16.39 3.62
N ASP A 240 9.33 -17.14 2.88
CA ASP A 240 8.81 -16.73 1.57
C ASP A 240 7.89 -15.49 1.70
N GLN A 241 7.20 -15.32 2.84
CA GLN A 241 6.42 -14.12 3.15
C GLN A 241 7.27 -12.92 3.56
N LEU A 242 8.35 -13.14 4.33
CA LEU A 242 9.24 -12.07 4.82
C LEU A 242 10.18 -11.53 3.74
N LEU A 243 10.57 -12.38 2.78
CA LEU A 243 11.43 -12.05 1.66
C LEU A 243 10.73 -12.43 0.35
N PRO A 244 9.62 -11.75 0.00
CA PRO A 244 8.83 -12.11 -1.16
C PRO A 244 9.68 -12.02 -2.43
N ALA A 245 9.74 -13.14 -3.15
CA ALA A 245 10.39 -13.20 -4.44
C ALA A 245 9.39 -12.88 -5.56
N SER A 246 9.91 -12.35 -6.66
CA SER A 246 9.11 -11.95 -7.80
C SER A 246 9.81 -12.22 -9.13
N VAL A 247 9.04 -12.26 -10.21
CA VAL A 247 9.54 -12.33 -11.59
C VAL A 247 8.83 -11.31 -12.49
N PRO A 248 9.47 -10.84 -13.57
CA PRO A 248 8.87 -9.83 -14.45
C PRO A 248 7.76 -10.43 -15.32
N PHE A 249 6.77 -9.63 -15.73
CA PHE A 249 5.62 -10.10 -16.52
C PHE A 249 5.96 -10.82 -17.83
N HIS A 250 7.11 -10.54 -18.44
CA HIS A 250 7.51 -11.22 -19.68
C HIS A 250 7.81 -12.73 -19.49
N THR A 251 7.96 -13.20 -18.25
CA THR A 251 8.09 -14.65 -17.93
C THR A 251 6.74 -15.31 -17.64
N TYR A 252 5.62 -14.61 -17.82
CA TYR A 252 4.29 -15.10 -17.44
C TYR A 252 3.97 -16.50 -17.97
N ARG A 253 4.34 -16.83 -19.21
CA ARG A 253 4.08 -18.17 -19.78
C ARG A 253 4.77 -19.28 -18.98
N SER A 254 6.08 -19.17 -18.74
CA SER A 254 6.82 -20.17 -17.96
C SER A 254 6.39 -20.16 -16.49
N TRP A 255 6.02 -19.00 -15.95
CA TRP A 255 5.45 -18.87 -14.62
C TRP A 255 4.12 -19.63 -14.49
N LYS A 256 3.20 -19.50 -15.47
CA LYS A 256 1.90 -20.20 -15.49
C LYS A 256 2.07 -21.71 -15.62
N GLU A 257 2.96 -22.16 -16.51
CA GLU A 257 3.29 -23.59 -16.67
C GLU A 257 3.87 -24.19 -15.37
N ARG A 258 4.64 -23.40 -14.60
CA ARG A 258 5.19 -23.82 -13.31
C ARG A 258 4.15 -23.81 -12.19
N PHE A 259 3.28 -22.80 -12.18
CA PHE A 259 2.30 -22.55 -11.14
C PHE A 259 0.90 -22.49 -11.76
N SER A 260 0.25 -23.65 -11.83
CA SER A 260 -1.16 -23.77 -12.19
C SER A 260 -1.96 -24.22 -10.97
N PRO A 261 -3.19 -23.70 -10.76
CA PRO A 261 -4.04 -24.18 -9.69
C PRO A 261 -4.38 -25.66 -9.92
N THR A 262 -4.47 -26.42 -8.83
CA THR A 262 -5.01 -27.78 -8.86
C THR A 262 -6.49 -27.73 -8.53
N THR A 263 -7.32 -28.37 -9.35
CA THR A 263 -8.75 -28.59 -9.06
C THR A 263 -8.91 -29.82 -8.15
N GLU A 264 -9.68 -29.68 -7.07
CA GLU A 264 -9.76 -30.71 -6.01
C GLU A 264 -11.03 -31.58 -6.10
N ALA A 265 -12.07 -31.15 -6.82
CA ALA A 265 -13.39 -31.80 -6.82
C ALA A 265 -13.94 -32.03 -8.23
N ASP A 266 -14.60 -33.17 -8.43
CA ASP A 266 -15.44 -33.44 -9.60
C ASP A 266 -16.87 -32.99 -9.25
N VAL A 267 -17.14 -31.68 -9.41
CA VAL A 267 -18.46 -31.11 -9.15
C VAL A 267 -19.36 -31.38 -10.37
N SER A 268 -20.42 -32.18 -10.22
CA SER A 268 -21.28 -32.61 -11.34
C SER A 268 -22.35 -31.59 -11.77
N SER A 269 -22.23 -30.32 -11.38
CA SER A 269 -23.25 -29.29 -11.65
C SER A 269 -23.13 -28.76 -13.06
N GLU A 270 -24.21 -28.82 -13.85
CA GLU A 270 -24.19 -28.37 -15.25
C GLU A 270 -23.97 -26.86 -15.39
N ALA A 271 -23.01 -26.48 -16.23
CA ALA A 271 -22.71 -25.11 -16.60
C ALA A 271 -23.40 -24.70 -17.92
N ALA A 272 -23.96 -23.50 -18.00
CA ALA A 272 -24.45 -22.93 -19.25
C ALA A 272 -23.54 -21.80 -19.74
N VAL A 273 -22.96 -21.92 -20.93
CA VAL A 273 -22.04 -20.93 -21.48
C VAL A 273 -22.75 -20.06 -22.52
N VAL A 274 -22.75 -18.75 -22.32
CA VAL A 274 -23.36 -17.77 -23.20
C VAL A 274 -22.26 -16.95 -23.86
N LEU A 275 -22.00 -17.25 -25.14
CA LEU A 275 -21.05 -16.54 -25.99
C LEU A 275 -21.76 -15.39 -26.71
N ILE A 276 -21.22 -14.17 -26.59
CA ILE A 276 -21.77 -13.00 -27.28
C ILE A 276 -20.95 -12.65 -28.51
N GLY A 277 -21.57 -12.71 -29.69
CA GLY A 277 -20.99 -12.40 -30.99
C GLY A 277 -20.61 -13.64 -31.81
N GLU A 278 -20.24 -13.43 -33.07
CA GLU A 278 -19.99 -14.52 -34.03
C GLU A 278 -18.50 -14.63 -34.41
N ALA A 279 -17.69 -13.63 -34.04
CA ALA A 279 -16.29 -13.58 -34.40
C ALA A 279 -15.49 -14.66 -33.65
N ARG A 280 -14.76 -15.50 -34.41
CA ARG A 280 -13.88 -16.55 -33.87
C ARG A 280 -14.59 -17.49 -32.88
N VAL A 281 -15.89 -17.72 -33.08
CA VAL A 281 -16.69 -18.61 -32.23
C VAL A 281 -16.12 -20.03 -32.18
N ASP A 282 -15.56 -20.50 -33.29
CA ASP A 282 -14.93 -21.82 -33.39
C ASP A 282 -13.83 -22.01 -32.33
N GLU A 283 -13.01 -20.98 -32.06
CA GLU A 283 -11.97 -21.05 -31.04
C GLU A 283 -12.54 -21.13 -29.61
N SER A 284 -13.65 -20.44 -29.36
CA SER A 284 -14.37 -20.56 -28.09
C SER A 284 -14.94 -21.96 -27.91
N ILE A 285 -15.55 -22.53 -28.96
CA ILE A 285 -16.10 -23.90 -28.93
C ILE A 285 -14.98 -24.93 -28.74
N GLU A 286 -13.87 -24.83 -29.47
CA GLU A 286 -12.70 -25.70 -29.28
C GLU A 286 -12.20 -25.66 -27.82
N SER A 287 -12.18 -24.48 -27.19
CA SER A 287 -11.80 -24.35 -25.77
C SER A 287 -12.82 -24.93 -24.79
N LEU A 288 -14.09 -25.00 -25.18
CA LEU A 288 -15.17 -25.64 -24.41
C LEU A 288 -15.08 -27.17 -24.49
N GLU A 289 -14.78 -27.70 -25.69
CA GLU A 289 -14.55 -29.14 -25.90
C GLU A 289 -13.32 -29.65 -25.13
N ALA A 290 -12.35 -28.76 -24.87
CA ALA A 290 -11.16 -29.06 -24.07
C ALA A 290 -11.37 -28.94 -22.54
N GLN A 291 -12.57 -28.59 -22.06
CA GLN A 291 -12.81 -28.44 -20.62
C GLN A 291 -12.71 -29.76 -19.87
N GLN A 292 -12.09 -29.71 -18.69
CA GLN A 292 -12.07 -30.82 -17.72
C GLN A 292 -13.46 -31.06 -17.12
N HIS A 293 -14.29 -30.02 -17.04
CA HIS A 293 -15.67 -30.11 -16.59
C HIS A 293 -16.55 -30.62 -17.72
N ALA A 294 -17.12 -31.81 -17.59
CA ALA A 294 -17.83 -32.47 -18.70
C ALA A 294 -19.30 -32.04 -18.89
N ALA A 295 -19.93 -31.46 -17.87
CA ALA A 295 -21.35 -31.12 -17.89
C ALA A 295 -21.58 -29.66 -18.28
N TRP A 296 -21.63 -29.37 -19.58
CA TRP A 296 -21.95 -28.03 -20.05
C TRP A 296 -22.83 -28.02 -21.30
N SER A 297 -23.59 -26.94 -21.42
CA SER A 297 -24.29 -26.53 -22.64
C SER A 297 -23.82 -25.14 -23.04
N ALA A 298 -23.90 -24.80 -24.34
CA ALA A 298 -23.44 -23.50 -24.82
C ALA A 298 -24.37 -22.93 -25.89
N VAL A 299 -24.51 -21.60 -25.90
CA VAL A 299 -25.20 -20.85 -26.94
C VAL A 299 -24.33 -19.70 -27.43
N CYS A 300 -24.40 -19.43 -28.72
CA CYS A 300 -23.82 -18.26 -29.35
C CYS A 300 -24.94 -17.28 -29.73
N LEU A 301 -24.93 -16.09 -29.13
CA LEU A 301 -25.92 -15.05 -29.38
C LEU A 301 -25.35 -13.99 -30.32
N PRO A 302 -26.08 -13.60 -31.39
CA PRO A 302 -25.63 -12.53 -32.28
C PRO A 302 -25.41 -11.21 -31.53
N VAL A 303 -24.26 -10.58 -31.75
CA VAL A 303 -23.89 -9.32 -31.09
C VAL A 303 -24.43 -8.10 -31.84
N ARG A 304 -24.84 -7.09 -31.08
CA ARG A 304 -25.05 -5.72 -31.53
C ARG A 304 -24.02 -4.83 -30.83
N GLY A 305 -23.24 -4.04 -31.57
CA GLY A 305 -22.16 -3.26 -30.97
C GLY A 305 -20.99 -4.14 -30.51
N PHE A 306 -20.65 -4.06 -29.23
CA PHE A 306 -19.56 -4.79 -28.58
C PHE A 306 -20.03 -6.03 -27.84
N SER A 307 -21.03 -5.90 -26.96
CA SER A 307 -21.51 -6.99 -26.10
C SER A 307 -23.02 -7.05 -25.96
N GLN A 308 -23.77 -6.25 -26.74
CA GLN A 308 -25.23 -6.29 -26.66
C GLN A 308 -25.79 -7.50 -27.39
N PHE A 309 -26.88 -8.05 -26.88
CA PHE A 309 -27.55 -9.22 -27.45
C PHE A 309 -29.08 -9.09 -27.30
N ASP A 310 -29.82 -10.01 -27.92
CA ASP A 310 -31.27 -10.09 -27.76
C ASP A 310 -31.64 -10.91 -26.49
N PRO A 311 -32.27 -10.30 -25.47
CA PRO A 311 -32.68 -11.01 -24.27
C PRO A 311 -33.74 -12.09 -24.55
N GLY A 312 -34.46 -12.01 -25.67
CA GLY A 312 -35.38 -13.09 -26.11
C GLY A 312 -34.63 -14.40 -26.39
N ALA A 313 -33.58 -14.34 -27.21
CA ALA A 313 -32.79 -15.51 -27.57
C ALA A 313 -32.07 -16.13 -26.36
N ALA A 314 -31.57 -15.31 -25.44
CA ALA A 314 -30.97 -15.80 -24.20
C ALA A 314 -31.97 -16.57 -23.32
N ARG A 315 -33.24 -16.10 -23.26
CA ARG A 315 -34.30 -16.76 -22.49
C ARG A 315 -34.73 -18.10 -23.11
N GLU A 316 -34.81 -18.18 -24.43
CA GLU A 316 -35.10 -19.45 -25.12
C GLU A 316 -34.06 -20.52 -24.78
N PHE A 317 -32.78 -20.14 -24.69
CA PHE A 317 -31.71 -21.03 -24.24
C PHE A 317 -31.88 -21.46 -22.77
N VAL A 318 -32.14 -20.50 -21.87
CA VAL A 318 -32.38 -20.76 -20.43
C VAL A 318 -33.55 -21.71 -20.19
N ASP A 319 -34.64 -21.57 -20.94
CA ASP A 319 -35.85 -22.39 -20.81
C ASP A 319 -35.74 -23.74 -21.54
N GLY A 320 -34.78 -23.87 -22.47
CA GLY A 320 -34.50 -25.07 -23.25
C GLY A 320 -33.23 -25.80 -22.77
N ASP A 321 -32.15 -25.68 -23.55
CA ASP A 321 -30.91 -26.46 -23.37
C ASP A 321 -30.16 -26.15 -22.06
N ALA A 322 -30.44 -25.02 -21.40
CA ALA A 322 -29.88 -24.64 -20.11
C ALA A 322 -30.89 -24.71 -18.94
N ALA A 323 -31.98 -25.48 -19.10
CA ALA A 323 -33.03 -25.60 -18.08
C ALA A 323 -32.54 -26.20 -16.76
N SER A 324 -31.56 -27.10 -16.79
CA SER A 324 -30.98 -27.76 -15.61
C SER A 324 -29.67 -27.13 -15.11
N SER A 325 -29.11 -26.16 -15.83
CA SER A 325 -27.81 -25.56 -15.49
C SER A 325 -27.85 -24.84 -14.14
N ALA A 326 -26.87 -25.12 -13.28
CA ALA A 326 -26.75 -24.56 -11.94
C ALA A 326 -26.17 -23.14 -11.93
N PHE A 327 -25.38 -22.80 -12.95
CA PHE A 327 -24.80 -21.47 -13.14
C PHE A 327 -24.57 -21.19 -14.62
N PHE A 328 -24.39 -19.91 -14.94
CA PHE A 328 -24.20 -19.40 -16.30
C PHE A 328 -22.86 -18.69 -16.41
N VAL A 329 -22.05 -19.02 -17.40
CA VAL A 329 -20.80 -18.33 -17.73
C VAL A 329 -21.03 -17.43 -18.94
N PHE A 330 -20.71 -16.14 -18.80
CA PHE A 330 -20.88 -15.14 -19.83
C PHE A 330 -19.52 -14.64 -20.31
N CYS A 331 -19.30 -14.66 -21.63
CA CYS A 331 -18.11 -14.09 -22.24
C CYS A 331 -18.35 -13.70 -23.71
N LEU A 332 -17.39 -12.97 -24.29
CA LEU A 332 -17.42 -12.65 -25.72
C LEU A 332 -17.04 -13.88 -26.54
N SER A 333 -17.62 -14.01 -27.74
CA SER A 333 -17.12 -14.95 -28.74
C SER A 333 -15.68 -14.63 -29.12
N GLY A 334 -14.87 -15.68 -29.34
CA GLY A 334 -13.42 -15.57 -29.52
C GLY A 334 -12.64 -15.54 -28.20
N THR A 335 -13.31 -15.64 -27.05
CA THR A 335 -12.67 -15.93 -25.75
C THR A 335 -12.24 -17.39 -25.72
N ILE A 336 -11.00 -17.65 -25.35
CA ILE A 336 -10.45 -19.01 -25.17
C ILE A 336 -10.44 -19.30 -23.67
N LEU A 337 -11.28 -20.21 -23.20
CA LEU A 337 -11.33 -20.59 -21.79
C LEU A 337 -10.13 -21.47 -21.43
N ALA A 338 -9.59 -21.29 -20.23
CA ALA A 338 -8.62 -22.23 -19.67
C ALA A 338 -9.30 -23.61 -19.47
N GLU A 339 -8.57 -24.71 -19.66
CA GLU A 339 -9.13 -26.09 -19.61
C GLU A 339 -9.85 -26.42 -18.28
N ASP A 340 -9.51 -25.72 -17.20
CA ASP A 340 -10.06 -25.87 -15.86
C ASP A 340 -11.08 -24.79 -15.47
N ALA A 341 -11.39 -23.85 -16.38
CA ALA A 341 -12.18 -22.65 -16.06
C ALA A 341 -13.58 -22.97 -15.52
N LEU A 342 -14.32 -23.84 -16.22
CA LEU A 342 -15.68 -24.23 -15.79
C LEU A 342 -15.65 -24.99 -14.46
N GLN A 343 -14.65 -25.85 -14.26
CA GLN A 343 -14.51 -26.59 -13.01
C GLN A 343 -14.22 -25.64 -11.84
N ARG A 344 -13.32 -24.67 -12.04
CA ARG A 344 -12.99 -23.70 -10.99
C ARG A 344 -14.19 -22.81 -10.63
N PHE A 345 -15.01 -22.41 -11.60
CA PHE A 345 -16.27 -21.71 -11.29
C PHE A 345 -17.24 -22.59 -10.47
N ALA A 346 -17.41 -23.86 -10.87
CA ALA A 346 -18.25 -24.80 -10.14
C ALA A 346 -17.76 -25.02 -8.70
N ASP A 347 -16.44 -25.14 -8.50
CA ASP A 347 -15.80 -25.29 -7.19
C ASP A 347 -16.09 -24.09 -6.27
N VAL A 348 -16.07 -22.86 -6.81
CA VAL A 348 -16.44 -21.67 -6.02
C VAL A 348 -17.90 -21.74 -5.60
N PHE A 349 -18.84 -22.00 -6.51
CA PHE A 349 -20.27 -22.04 -6.14
C PHE A 349 -20.62 -23.18 -5.18
N ALA A 350 -19.85 -24.28 -5.20
CA ALA A 350 -19.98 -25.41 -4.29
C ALA A 350 -19.39 -25.12 -2.90
N SER A 351 -18.22 -24.48 -2.84
CA SER A 351 -17.55 -24.13 -1.58
C SER A 351 -18.13 -22.89 -0.91
N GLU A 352 -18.71 -21.96 -1.68
CA GLU A 352 -19.23 -20.67 -1.21
C GLU A 352 -20.73 -20.51 -1.56
N PRO A 353 -21.66 -21.06 -0.76
CA PRO A 353 -23.10 -20.98 -1.04
C PRO A 353 -23.64 -19.54 -1.11
N GLY A 354 -22.98 -18.58 -0.45
CA GLY A 354 -23.36 -17.16 -0.47
C GLY A 354 -22.95 -16.41 -1.75
N CYS A 355 -22.09 -17.01 -2.58
CA CYS A 355 -21.59 -16.43 -3.82
C CYS A 355 -22.67 -16.44 -4.91
N ASP A 356 -22.92 -15.28 -5.52
CA ASP A 356 -23.84 -15.08 -6.63
C ASP A 356 -23.10 -14.88 -7.97
N VAL A 357 -21.91 -14.25 -7.92
CA VAL A 357 -21.11 -13.92 -9.11
C VAL A 357 -19.65 -14.29 -8.85
N VAL A 358 -19.00 -14.90 -9.86
CA VAL A 358 -17.56 -15.18 -9.85
C VAL A 358 -16.94 -14.62 -11.12
N TYR A 359 -15.84 -13.89 -11.01
CA TYR A 359 -15.04 -13.51 -12.18
C TYR A 359 -13.59 -13.92 -11.97
N GLY A 360 -12.89 -14.25 -13.06
CA GLY A 360 -11.49 -14.66 -13.01
C GLY A 360 -10.54 -13.63 -13.58
N ASP A 361 -9.25 -13.86 -13.32
CA ASP A 361 -8.19 -13.19 -14.06
C ASP A 361 -8.28 -13.54 -15.55
N VAL A 362 -7.73 -12.67 -16.40
CA VAL A 362 -7.78 -12.86 -17.85
C VAL A 362 -6.44 -12.59 -18.52
N GLU A 363 -6.29 -13.13 -19.71
CA GLU A 363 -5.13 -12.94 -20.56
C GLU A 363 -5.48 -12.04 -21.74
N VAL A 364 -4.61 -11.09 -22.05
CA VAL A 364 -4.74 -10.20 -23.21
C VAL A 364 -3.54 -10.35 -24.14
N SER A 365 -3.78 -10.22 -25.45
CA SER A 365 -2.69 -10.25 -26.43
C SER A 365 -1.88 -8.95 -26.37
N ALA A 366 -0.56 -9.06 -26.25
CA ALA A 366 0.35 -7.92 -26.24
C ALA A 366 1.13 -7.72 -27.56
N GLY A 367 0.66 -8.35 -28.65
CA GLY A 367 1.35 -8.36 -29.94
C GLY A 367 2.46 -9.41 -30.03
N ALA A 368 2.90 -9.73 -31.26
CA ALA A 368 3.93 -10.74 -31.57
C ALA A 368 3.73 -12.13 -30.92
N GLY A 369 2.48 -12.50 -30.58
CA GLY A 369 2.13 -13.76 -29.93
C GLY A 369 2.41 -13.80 -28.41
N ALA A 370 2.84 -12.68 -27.81
CA ALA A 370 2.97 -12.54 -26.37
C ALA A 370 1.59 -12.36 -25.71
N VAL A 371 1.46 -12.90 -24.50
CA VAL A 371 0.25 -12.82 -23.68
C VAL A 371 0.60 -12.13 -22.37
N TRP A 372 -0.25 -11.21 -21.95
CA TRP A 372 -0.12 -10.50 -20.68
C TRP A 372 -1.27 -10.84 -19.75
N PRO A 373 -1.00 -11.12 -18.47
CA PRO A 373 -2.05 -11.35 -17.50
C PRO A 373 -2.62 -10.02 -16.98
N LEU A 374 -3.94 -9.94 -16.91
CA LEU A 374 -4.67 -8.99 -16.10
C LEU A 374 -5.14 -9.72 -14.84
N LEU A 375 -4.36 -9.52 -13.79
CA LEU A 375 -4.58 -10.06 -12.46
C LEU A 375 -5.38 -9.05 -11.65
N PHE A 376 -6.62 -9.40 -11.34
CA PHE A 376 -7.56 -8.53 -10.68
C PHE A 376 -7.50 -8.65 -9.16
N SER A 377 -8.07 -7.65 -8.50
CA SER A 377 -8.39 -7.67 -7.07
C SER A 377 -9.66 -8.48 -6.81
N ALA A 378 -10.02 -8.65 -5.54
CA ALA A 378 -11.40 -8.87 -5.12
C ALA A 378 -12.31 -7.72 -5.62
N PHE A 379 -13.63 -7.92 -5.51
CA PHE A 379 -14.61 -7.04 -6.15
C PHE A 379 -14.45 -5.56 -5.75
N ASP A 380 -14.36 -4.72 -6.77
CA ASP A 380 -14.24 -3.26 -6.71
C ASP A 380 -15.40 -2.64 -7.49
N LEU A 381 -16.29 -1.94 -6.78
CA LEU A 381 -17.48 -1.37 -7.38
C LEU A 381 -17.16 -0.11 -8.18
N GLU A 382 -16.26 0.77 -7.71
CA GLU A 382 -15.91 1.99 -8.45
C GLU A 382 -15.27 1.63 -9.80
N ARG A 383 -14.31 0.70 -9.81
CA ARG A 383 -13.67 0.24 -11.05
C ARG A 383 -14.64 -0.54 -11.93
N THR A 384 -15.59 -1.26 -11.36
CA THR A 384 -16.67 -1.92 -12.13
C THR A 384 -17.51 -0.89 -12.88
N LEU A 385 -17.88 0.21 -12.22
CA LEU A 385 -18.69 1.28 -12.83
C LEU A 385 -17.90 2.14 -13.83
N GLU A 386 -16.59 2.31 -13.62
CA GLU A 386 -15.75 3.14 -14.49
C GLU A 386 -15.00 2.39 -15.60
N GLN A 387 -14.78 1.08 -15.48
CA GLN A 387 -14.00 0.28 -16.43
C GLN A 387 -14.67 -1.04 -16.84
N GLY A 388 -15.66 -1.52 -16.09
CA GLY A 388 -16.32 -2.81 -16.36
C GLY A 388 -15.35 -4.00 -16.33
N TYR A 389 -14.29 -3.92 -15.51
CA TYR A 389 -13.12 -4.81 -15.60
C TYR A 389 -13.43 -6.31 -15.43
N GLY A 390 -14.46 -6.65 -14.64
CA GLY A 390 -14.87 -8.04 -14.38
C GLY A 390 -15.85 -8.62 -15.41
N ALA A 391 -16.35 -7.82 -16.37
CA ALA A 391 -17.46 -8.19 -17.25
C ALA A 391 -17.04 -8.91 -18.56
N TYR A 392 -15.84 -9.49 -18.62
CA TYR A 392 -15.32 -10.14 -19.84
C TYR A 392 -15.40 -11.67 -19.82
N CYS A 393 -15.23 -12.28 -18.65
CA CYS A 393 -15.44 -13.70 -18.43
C CYS A 393 -15.83 -13.91 -16.95
N PHE A 394 -17.11 -14.18 -16.72
CA PHE A 394 -17.66 -14.30 -15.37
C PHE A 394 -18.80 -15.31 -15.34
N ALA A 395 -19.01 -15.92 -14.18
CA ALA A 395 -20.07 -16.86 -13.90
C ALA A 395 -21.10 -16.25 -12.94
N VAL A 396 -22.37 -16.57 -13.13
CA VAL A 396 -23.49 -16.11 -12.30
C VAL A 396 -24.33 -17.31 -11.89
N ARG A 397 -24.68 -17.41 -10.61
CA ARG A 397 -25.58 -18.44 -10.08
C ARG A 397 -26.94 -18.38 -10.79
N ARG A 398 -27.54 -19.54 -11.10
CA ARG A 398 -28.79 -19.65 -11.88
C ARG A 398 -29.84 -18.62 -11.51
N GLU A 399 -30.21 -18.53 -10.24
CA GLU A 399 -31.31 -17.66 -9.78
C GLU A 399 -31.11 -16.20 -10.20
N ARG A 400 -29.88 -15.69 -10.03
CA ARG A 400 -29.51 -14.33 -10.41
C ARG A 400 -29.37 -14.18 -11.93
N ALA A 401 -28.81 -15.16 -12.61
CA ALA A 401 -28.66 -15.14 -14.06
C ALA A 401 -30.02 -15.07 -14.77
N VAL A 402 -30.97 -15.90 -14.35
CA VAL A 402 -32.34 -15.93 -14.90
C VAL A 402 -33.07 -14.62 -14.63
N GLU A 403 -32.89 -14.02 -13.45
CA GLU A 403 -33.44 -12.70 -13.13
C GLU A 403 -32.85 -11.61 -14.03
N ALA A 404 -31.52 -11.55 -14.17
CA ALA A 404 -30.83 -10.55 -14.97
C ALA A 404 -31.23 -10.64 -16.46
N LEU A 405 -31.31 -11.85 -17.01
CA LEU A 405 -31.68 -12.09 -18.42
C LEU A 405 -33.12 -11.69 -18.77
N ARG A 406 -33.96 -11.28 -17.80
CA ARG A 406 -35.27 -10.70 -18.09
C ARG A 406 -35.18 -9.34 -18.79
N SER A 407 -34.12 -8.58 -18.54
CA SER A 407 -33.99 -7.20 -19.03
C SER A 407 -32.57 -6.77 -19.42
N ALA A 408 -31.53 -7.48 -18.98
CA ALA A 408 -30.15 -7.13 -19.32
C ALA A 408 -29.91 -7.28 -20.82
N ALA A 409 -29.29 -6.26 -21.43
CA ALA A 409 -29.09 -6.20 -22.87
C ALA A 409 -27.61 -6.34 -23.27
N SER A 410 -26.68 -6.37 -22.31
CA SER A 410 -25.23 -6.44 -22.52
C SER A 410 -24.52 -7.22 -21.41
N LEU A 411 -23.27 -7.61 -21.64
CA LEU A 411 -22.44 -8.25 -20.59
C LEU A 411 -22.25 -7.32 -19.38
N TYR A 412 -22.06 -6.02 -19.61
CA TYR A 412 -21.96 -5.02 -18.54
C TYR A 412 -23.24 -4.93 -17.71
N ASP A 413 -24.43 -4.97 -18.34
CA ASP A 413 -25.70 -4.93 -17.61
C ASP A 413 -25.88 -6.13 -16.68
N ILE A 414 -25.50 -7.34 -17.13
CA ILE A 414 -25.56 -8.55 -16.31
C ILE A 414 -24.58 -8.42 -15.15
N PHE A 415 -23.30 -8.15 -15.44
CA PHE A 415 -22.27 -8.12 -14.40
C PHE A 415 -22.57 -7.05 -13.34
N ILE A 416 -22.80 -5.80 -13.75
CA ILE A 416 -23.13 -4.68 -12.85
C ILE A 416 -24.49 -4.89 -12.16
N GLY A 417 -25.44 -5.56 -12.82
CA GLY A 417 -26.76 -5.85 -12.28
C GLY A 417 -26.76 -6.93 -11.19
N CYS A 418 -25.87 -7.90 -11.29
CA CYS A 418 -25.78 -9.03 -10.35
C CYS A 418 -24.72 -8.85 -9.26
N ALA A 419 -23.71 -8.02 -9.50
CA ALA A 419 -22.57 -7.92 -8.59
C ALA A 419 -22.91 -7.13 -7.31
N GLU A 420 -22.66 -7.77 -6.17
CA GLU A 420 -22.75 -7.19 -4.82
C GLU A 420 -21.43 -7.47 -4.07
N LEU A 421 -21.02 -6.58 -3.15
CA LEU A 421 -19.69 -6.59 -2.51
C LEU A 421 -19.34 -7.94 -1.84
N GLU A 422 -20.25 -8.48 -1.04
CA GLU A 422 -20.04 -9.70 -0.26
C GLU A 422 -20.40 -10.99 -1.02
N ARG A 423 -21.04 -10.86 -2.20
CA ARG A 423 -21.56 -12.00 -2.98
C ARG A 423 -20.83 -12.17 -4.32
N THR A 424 -19.88 -11.29 -4.62
CA THR A 424 -19.03 -11.34 -5.81
C THR A 424 -17.63 -11.76 -5.44
N TYR A 425 -17.19 -12.85 -6.04
CA TYR A 425 -15.89 -13.46 -5.75
C TYR A 425 -14.96 -13.30 -6.95
N HIS A 426 -13.73 -12.91 -6.66
CA HIS A 426 -12.62 -13.00 -7.59
C HIS A 426 -11.98 -14.39 -7.49
N LEU A 427 -11.66 -14.97 -8.63
CA LEU A 427 -10.95 -16.24 -8.74
C LEU A 427 -9.53 -15.98 -9.28
N PRO A 428 -8.49 -16.01 -8.41
CA PRO A 428 -7.11 -15.81 -8.83
C PRO A 428 -6.64 -16.88 -9.81
N GLY A 429 -5.98 -16.45 -10.89
CA GLY A 429 -5.45 -17.29 -11.96
C GLY A 429 -6.30 -17.23 -13.21
N SER A 430 -5.66 -17.02 -14.37
CA SER A 430 -6.39 -16.77 -15.61
C SER A 430 -7.39 -17.86 -15.92
N VAL A 431 -8.66 -17.47 -16.11
CA VAL A 431 -9.75 -18.38 -16.54
C VAL A 431 -9.99 -18.29 -18.04
N ALA A 432 -9.45 -17.27 -18.70
CA ALA A 432 -9.70 -17.02 -20.11
C ALA A 432 -8.64 -16.12 -20.77
N ALA A 433 -8.34 -16.37 -22.04
CA ALA A 433 -7.69 -15.41 -22.92
C ALA A 433 -8.75 -14.67 -23.74
N LEU A 434 -8.74 -13.33 -23.64
CA LEU A 434 -9.73 -12.48 -24.28
C LEU A 434 -9.41 -12.26 -25.77
N PRO A 435 -10.45 -12.11 -26.62
CA PRO A 435 -10.26 -11.61 -27.96
C PRO A 435 -9.80 -10.15 -27.91
N ARG A 436 -9.39 -9.61 -29.06
CA ARG A 436 -9.08 -8.18 -29.15
C ARG A 436 -10.35 -7.37 -28.90
N ILE A 437 -10.32 -6.52 -27.88
CA ILE A 437 -11.43 -5.63 -27.52
C ILE A 437 -11.29 -4.28 -28.25
N ASP A 438 -12.37 -3.81 -28.85
CA ASP A 438 -12.48 -2.40 -29.25
C ASP A 438 -12.98 -1.59 -28.06
N ALA A 439 -12.02 -1.06 -27.29
CA ALA A 439 -12.31 -0.36 -26.05
C ALA A 439 -13.14 0.92 -26.26
N SER A 440 -13.14 1.51 -27.47
CA SER A 440 -13.94 2.71 -27.77
C SER A 440 -15.43 2.37 -27.91
N VAL A 441 -15.76 1.28 -28.60
CA VAL A 441 -17.15 0.79 -28.72
C VAL A 441 -17.65 0.30 -27.36
N ALA A 442 -16.82 -0.47 -26.66
CA ALA A 442 -17.14 -0.97 -25.33
C ALA A 442 -17.36 0.16 -24.29
N THR A 443 -16.66 1.30 -24.42
CA THR A 443 -16.88 2.49 -23.58
C THR A 443 -18.30 3.04 -23.72
N ALA A 444 -18.85 3.09 -24.94
CA ALA A 444 -20.20 3.58 -25.16
C ALA A 444 -21.26 2.68 -24.48
N GLU A 445 -21.05 1.37 -24.50
CA GLU A 445 -21.91 0.41 -23.80
C GLU A 445 -21.78 0.52 -22.28
N LEU A 446 -20.56 0.66 -21.76
CA LEU A 446 -20.32 0.86 -20.33
C LEU A 446 -21.01 2.12 -19.81
N VAL A 447 -21.02 3.22 -20.57
CA VAL A 447 -21.79 4.43 -20.21
C VAL A 447 -23.26 4.10 -19.98
N ALA A 448 -23.88 3.30 -20.86
CA ALA A 448 -25.29 2.92 -20.74
C ALA A 448 -25.54 2.03 -19.52
N ALA A 449 -24.69 1.02 -19.30
CA ALA A 449 -24.82 0.10 -18.17
C ALA A 449 -24.63 0.80 -16.81
N SER A 450 -23.63 1.68 -16.69
CA SER A 450 -23.40 2.48 -15.47
C SER A 450 -24.55 3.46 -15.21
N LYS A 451 -25.13 4.09 -16.25
CA LYS A 451 -26.35 4.91 -16.10
C LYS A 451 -27.54 4.07 -15.62
N ALA A 452 -27.70 2.86 -16.15
CA ALA A 452 -28.77 1.95 -15.73
C ALA A 452 -28.59 1.52 -14.26
N TYR A 453 -27.35 1.29 -13.80
CA TYR A 453 -27.06 1.03 -12.40
C TYR A 453 -27.51 2.19 -11.48
N PHE A 454 -27.13 3.42 -11.80
CA PHE A 454 -27.51 4.60 -11.02
C PHE A 454 -29.03 4.83 -11.00
N ALA A 455 -29.71 4.60 -12.12
CA ALA A 455 -31.16 4.65 -12.19
C ALA A 455 -31.85 3.60 -11.30
N ARG A 456 -31.30 2.37 -11.21
CA ARG A 456 -31.83 1.30 -10.34
C ARG A 456 -31.59 1.56 -8.86
N THR A 457 -30.44 2.12 -8.50
CA THR A 457 -30.07 2.41 -7.10
C THR A 457 -30.65 3.73 -6.60
N GLY A 458 -31.25 4.53 -7.48
CA GLY A 458 -31.82 5.83 -7.13
C GLY A 458 -30.77 6.89 -6.81
N VAL A 459 -29.53 6.69 -7.26
CA VAL A 459 -28.41 7.63 -7.08
C VAL A 459 -28.31 8.50 -8.33
N GLU A 460 -28.37 9.81 -8.16
CA GLU A 460 -28.19 10.74 -9.28
C GLU A 460 -26.69 10.87 -9.62
N ALA A 461 -26.33 10.57 -10.86
CA ALA A 461 -24.96 10.70 -11.35
C ALA A 461 -24.91 10.99 -12.86
N ASN A 462 -23.94 11.80 -13.26
CA ASN A 462 -23.56 11.96 -14.66
C ASN A 462 -22.46 10.95 -15.01
N VAL A 463 -22.58 10.29 -16.16
CA VAL A 463 -21.63 9.30 -16.66
C VAL A 463 -21.18 9.71 -18.05
N GLU A 464 -19.89 9.99 -18.19
CA GLU A 464 -19.27 10.52 -19.40
C GLU A 464 -18.20 9.55 -19.93
N PRO A 465 -18.12 9.34 -21.26
CA PRO A 465 -17.06 8.51 -21.82
C PRO A 465 -15.69 9.18 -21.65
N ARG A 466 -14.65 8.38 -21.41
CA ARG A 466 -13.25 8.82 -21.46
C ARG A 466 -12.53 8.23 -22.66
N LYS A 467 -11.32 8.71 -22.91
CA LYS A 467 -10.39 8.07 -23.84
C LYS A 467 -10.03 6.69 -23.26
N ALA A 468 -10.41 5.63 -23.97
CA ALA A 468 -10.12 4.26 -23.58
C ALA A 468 -8.62 3.93 -23.71
N GLY A 469 -8.16 3.02 -22.85
CA GLY A 469 -6.80 2.47 -22.83
C GLY A 469 -6.78 1.04 -23.36
N LEU A 470 -6.20 0.13 -22.58
CA LEU A 470 -6.34 -1.31 -22.77
C LEU A 470 -7.80 -1.75 -22.56
N LEU A 471 -8.45 -1.16 -21.57
CA LEU A 471 -9.85 -1.38 -21.24
C LEU A 471 -10.69 -0.10 -21.49
N PRO A 472 -12.03 -0.24 -21.57
CA PRO A 472 -12.95 0.88 -21.63
C PRO A 472 -12.84 1.77 -20.40
N ALA A 473 -13.19 3.05 -20.53
CA ALA A 473 -13.11 3.98 -19.41
C ALA A 473 -14.24 5.00 -19.46
N VAL A 474 -14.91 5.21 -18.33
CA VAL A 474 -15.91 6.26 -18.14
C VAL A 474 -15.61 7.06 -16.87
N ARG A 475 -16.12 8.29 -16.82
CA ARG A 475 -16.10 9.15 -15.63
C ARG A 475 -17.49 9.15 -15.00
N VAL A 476 -17.56 8.84 -13.72
CA VAL A 476 -18.76 9.00 -12.90
C VAL A 476 -18.64 10.26 -12.05
N ARG A 477 -19.67 11.11 -12.10
CA ARG A 477 -19.82 12.31 -11.27
C ARG A 477 -21.16 12.24 -10.55
N ARG A 478 -21.17 11.82 -9.29
CA ARG A 478 -22.39 11.77 -8.47
C ARG A 478 -22.80 13.19 -8.09
N VAL A 479 -24.10 13.43 -7.96
CA VAL A 479 -24.61 14.69 -7.44
C VAL A 479 -24.20 14.82 -5.97
N VAL A 480 -23.69 16.00 -5.60
CA VAL A 480 -23.27 16.36 -4.24
C VAL A 480 -24.20 17.44 -3.71
N ASP A 481 -24.56 17.35 -2.44
CA ASP A 481 -25.20 18.45 -1.73
C ASP A 481 -24.13 19.44 -1.24
N TRP A 482 -23.97 20.55 -1.95
CA TRP A 482 -23.01 21.60 -1.61
C TRP A 482 -23.33 22.34 -0.30
N ASN A 483 -24.48 22.07 0.33
CA ASN A 483 -24.78 22.55 1.68
C ASN A 483 -24.07 21.72 2.75
N GLU A 484 -23.67 20.48 2.46
CA GLU A 484 -22.80 19.68 3.32
C GLU A 484 -21.38 20.26 3.28
N ARG A 485 -21.17 21.29 4.11
CA ARG A 485 -19.89 22.00 4.18
C ARG A 485 -18.75 21.03 4.49
N THR A 486 -17.61 21.31 3.86
CA THR A 486 -16.35 20.59 4.06
C THR A 486 -15.36 21.49 4.80
N THR A 487 -14.57 20.97 5.73
CA THR A 487 -13.39 21.67 6.27
C THR A 487 -12.11 20.99 5.80
N ILE A 488 -11.23 21.75 5.15
CA ILE A 488 -9.85 21.37 4.82
C ILE A 488 -8.98 21.68 6.05
N ILE A 489 -8.43 20.65 6.67
CA ILE A 489 -7.61 20.74 7.88
C ILE A 489 -6.14 20.67 7.47
N ILE A 490 -5.38 21.71 7.77
CA ILE A 490 -3.97 21.86 7.38
C ILE A 490 -3.09 22.01 8.63
N PRO A 491 -2.52 20.92 9.16
CA PRO A 491 -1.52 20.97 10.22
C PRO A 491 -0.24 21.64 9.74
N THR A 492 0.33 22.53 10.55
CA THR A 492 1.56 23.25 10.22
C THR A 492 2.45 23.47 11.43
N ARG A 493 3.75 23.64 11.17
CA ARG A 493 4.76 24.05 12.15
C ARG A 493 5.92 24.70 11.41
N ASN A 494 6.16 25.99 11.67
CA ASN A 494 7.18 26.80 10.99
C ASN A 494 7.01 26.79 9.46
N ARG A 495 8.01 27.25 8.70
CA ARG A 495 8.03 27.15 7.22
C ARG A 495 6.83 27.84 6.56
N ALA A 496 6.66 29.13 6.85
CA ALA A 496 5.56 29.96 6.34
C ALA A 496 5.40 29.86 4.81
N GLU A 497 6.51 29.72 4.08
CA GLU A 497 6.55 29.63 2.62
C GLU A 497 5.90 28.36 2.05
N LEU A 498 5.87 27.27 2.81
CA LEU A 498 5.18 26.04 2.42
C LEU A 498 3.68 26.22 2.59
N LEU A 499 3.27 26.65 3.79
CA LEU A 499 1.86 26.86 4.13
C LEU A 499 1.22 27.90 3.19
N LYS A 500 1.91 29.01 2.93
CA LYS A 500 1.43 30.06 2.04
C LYS A 500 1.14 29.53 0.64
N ARG A 501 2.08 28.79 0.05
CA ARG A 501 1.88 28.18 -1.28
C ARG A 501 0.77 27.15 -1.27
N CYS A 502 0.65 26.35 -0.20
CA CYS A 502 -0.43 25.40 -0.04
C CYS A 502 -1.78 26.11 -0.09
N ILE A 503 -2.00 27.08 0.82
CA ILE A 503 -3.23 27.88 0.90
C ILE A 503 -3.55 28.55 -0.45
N GLU A 504 -2.57 29.23 -1.07
CA GLU A 504 -2.76 29.91 -2.36
C GLU A 504 -3.29 28.98 -3.46
N THR A 505 -2.85 27.72 -3.49
CA THR A 505 -3.29 26.74 -4.52
C THR A 505 -4.60 26.04 -4.19
N VAL A 506 -4.95 25.87 -2.91
CA VAL A 506 -6.20 25.16 -2.52
C VAL A 506 -7.40 26.07 -2.35
N LEU A 507 -7.18 27.37 -2.13
CA LEU A 507 -8.24 28.35 -1.90
C LEU A 507 -9.28 28.41 -3.05
N PRO A 508 -8.90 28.35 -4.35
CA PRO A 508 -9.89 28.33 -5.44
C PRO A 508 -10.87 27.15 -5.33
N ALA A 509 -10.36 25.95 -5.09
CA ALA A 509 -11.17 24.74 -4.90
C ALA A 509 -12.06 24.84 -3.66
N ALA A 510 -11.55 25.43 -2.58
CA ALA A 510 -12.32 25.67 -1.37
C ALA A 510 -13.51 26.62 -1.65
N HIS A 511 -13.29 27.69 -2.42
CA HIS A 511 -14.36 28.61 -2.81
C HIS A 511 -15.40 27.97 -3.73
N GLU A 512 -14.97 27.20 -4.74
CA GLU A 512 -15.88 26.53 -5.67
C GLU A 512 -16.80 25.53 -4.96
N THR A 513 -16.28 24.86 -3.93
CA THR A 513 -16.99 23.80 -3.19
C THR A 513 -17.62 24.29 -1.88
N ASN A 514 -17.55 25.59 -1.59
CA ASN A 514 -18.01 26.18 -0.32
C ASN A 514 -17.37 25.52 0.93
N ALA A 515 -16.10 25.14 0.81
CA ALA A 515 -15.31 24.57 1.90
C ALA A 515 -14.66 25.67 2.76
N ARG A 516 -14.44 25.36 4.05
CA ARG A 516 -13.64 26.15 4.98
C ARG A 516 -12.22 25.62 5.03
N ILE A 517 -11.25 26.49 5.32
CA ILE A 517 -9.88 26.08 5.62
C ILE A 517 -9.64 26.30 7.12
N LEU A 518 -9.14 25.26 7.80
CA LEU A 518 -8.68 25.30 9.18
C LEU A 518 -7.18 25.01 9.21
N VAL A 519 -6.38 26.00 9.57
CA VAL A 519 -4.94 25.84 9.83
C VAL A 519 -4.74 25.47 11.29
N VAL A 520 -3.94 24.43 11.53
CA VAL A 520 -3.67 23.93 12.88
C VAL A 520 -2.19 24.12 13.19
N ASP A 521 -1.87 25.18 13.92
CA ASP A 521 -0.50 25.49 14.31
C ASP A 521 -0.02 24.58 15.44
N ASN A 522 1.03 23.80 15.20
CA ASN A 522 1.67 22.96 16.21
C ASN A 522 2.93 23.63 16.78
N SER A 523 2.72 24.69 17.57
CA SER A 523 3.79 25.40 18.27
C SER A 523 4.88 25.94 17.32
N SER A 524 4.47 26.69 16.30
CA SER A 524 5.41 27.46 15.47
C SER A 524 6.22 28.45 16.33
N SER A 525 7.47 28.64 15.95
CA SER A 525 8.43 29.49 16.67
C SER A 525 9.18 30.46 15.75
N GLU A 526 9.16 30.23 14.44
CA GLU A 526 9.76 31.13 13.46
C GLU A 526 8.93 32.42 13.33
N PRO A 527 9.55 33.61 13.44
CA PRO A 527 8.83 34.88 13.34
C PRO A 527 7.99 35.00 12.08
N GLU A 528 8.52 34.59 10.93
CA GLU A 528 7.82 34.65 9.64
C GLU A 528 6.55 33.77 9.62
N ALA A 529 6.57 32.62 10.31
CA ALA A 529 5.41 31.75 10.43
C ALA A 529 4.34 32.36 11.34
N LEU A 530 4.75 32.93 12.47
CA LEU A 530 3.84 33.63 13.38
C LEU A 530 3.20 34.85 12.71
N ASP A 531 4.01 35.69 12.06
CA ASP A 531 3.54 36.87 11.33
C ASP A 531 2.55 36.49 10.22
N TYR A 532 2.82 35.40 9.50
CA TYR A 532 1.92 34.92 8.45
C TYR A 532 0.59 34.41 9.02
N LEU A 533 0.62 33.62 10.10
CA LEU A 533 -0.58 33.10 10.77
C LEU A 533 -1.45 34.22 11.34
N GLU A 534 -0.85 35.25 11.96
CA GLU A 534 -1.56 36.44 12.45
C GLU A 534 -2.20 37.27 11.32
N GLY A 535 -1.60 37.22 10.12
CA GLY A 535 -2.08 37.92 8.93
C GLY A 535 -3.20 37.22 8.16
N LEU A 536 -3.57 35.98 8.51
CA LEU A 536 -4.65 35.25 7.85
C LEU A 536 -6.02 35.85 8.19
N SER A 537 -6.87 36.02 7.18
CA SER A 537 -8.22 36.57 7.36
C SER A 537 -9.13 35.53 8.02
N ALA A 538 -9.63 35.82 9.23
CA ALA A 538 -10.57 34.96 9.95
C ALA A 538 -11.90 34.74 9.19
N ASP A 539 -12.24 35.64 8.26
CA ASP A 539 -13.44 35.49 7.41
C ASP A 539 -13.29 34.35 6.39
N GLU A 540 -12.06 33.98 6.01
CA GLU A 540 -11.76 32.96 5.00
C GLU A 540 -11.11 31.71 5.61
N ILE A 541 -10.23 31.88 6.58
CA ILE A 541 -9.36 30.82 7.13
C ILE A 541 -9.38 30.88 8.65
N ASP A 542 -9.77 29.78 9.28
CA ASP A 542 -9.72 29.61 10.72
C ASP A 542 -8.33 29.12 11.14
N VAL A 543 -7.81 29.60 12.27
CA VAL A 543 -6.52 29.18 12.82
C VAL A 543 -6.70 28.75 14.27
N ILE A 544 -6.23 27.55 14.60
CA ILE A 544 -6.16 27.06 15.99
C ILE A 544 -4.73 26.66 16.33
N SER A 545 -4.39 26.65 17.62
CA SER A 545 -3.08 26.20 18.10
C SER A 545 -3.21 24.91 18.93
N VAL A 546 -2.36 23.94 18.64
CA VAL A 546 -2.24 22.67 19.37
C VAL A 546 -0.81 22.57 19.90
N GLU A 547 -0.65 22.73 21.21
CA GLU A 547 0.66 22.69 21.85
C GLU A 547 1.19 21.25 22.02
N GLY A 548 2.50 21.08 21.94
CA GLY A 548 3.17 19.82 22.30
C GLY A 548 4.15 19.29 21.25
N PRO A 549 4.71 18.08 21.48
CA PRO A 549 5.53 17.40 20.47
C PRO A 549 4.70 17.09 19.22
N PHE A 550 5.38 16.96 18.08
CA PHE A 550 4.70 16.65 16.82
C PHE A 550 4.09 15.24 16.89
N ASN A 551 2.77 15.17 16.82
CA ASN A 551 1.97 13.95 16.70
C ASN A 551 0.86 14.25 15.70
N PHE A 552 1.03 13.77 14.46
CA PHE A 552 0.13 14.06 13.36
C PHE A 552 -1.31 13.58 13.67
N ALA A 553 -1.43 12.39 14.27
CA ALA A 553 -2.73 11.84 14.66
C ALA A 553 -3.43 12.71 15.72
N ALA A 554 -2.72 13.10 16.78
CA ALA A 554 -3.29 13.93 17.86
C ALA A 554 -3.70 15.33 17.38
N ILE A 555 -2.87 15.95 16.52
CA ILE A 555 -3.16 17.27 15.95
C ILE A 555 -4.45 17.22 15.11
N ASN A 556 -4.59 16.20 14.28
CA ASN A 556 -5.79 16.02 13.45
C ASN A 556 -7.03 15.65 14.28
N ASN A 557 -6.89 14.80 15.31
CA ASN A 557 -7.98 14.49 16.24
C ASN A 557 -8.51 15.78 16.90
N ALA A 558 -7.61 16.59 17.47
CA ALA A 558 -7.97 17.85 18.10
C ALA A 558 -8.63 18.85 17.12
N ALA A 559 -8.16 18.89 15.87
CA ALA A 559 -8.75 19.74 14.85
C ALA A 559 -10.19 19.31 14.49
N VAL A 560 -10.45 18.01 14.35
CA VAL A 560 -11.77 17.48 14.04
C VAL A 560 -12.79 17.75 15.17
N ASP A 561 -12.32 17.78 16.42
CA ASP A 561 -13.15 18.15 17.57
C ASP A 561 -13.64 19.61 17.51
N CYS A 562 -12.94 20.48 16.77
CA CYS A 562 -13.22 21.91 16.67
C CYS A 562 -14.12 22.31 15.48
N VAL A 563 -14.33 21.42 14.50
CA VAL A 563 -15.10 21.73 13.29
C VAL A 563 -16.54 21.22 13.38
N ASP A 564 -17.51 21.92 12.80
CA ASP A 564 -18.94 21.54 12.81
C ASP A 564 -19.45 21.04 11.44
N THR A 565 -18.54 20.82 10.50
CA THR A 565 -18.82 20.40 9.13
C THR A 565 -19.12 18.91 9.02
N GLU A 566 -19.89 18.53 7.98
CA GLU A 566 -20.24 17.13 7.71
C GLU A 566 -19.02 16.37 7.15
N ASN A 567 -18.25 17.05 6.31
CA ASN A 567 -17.09 16.49 5.61
C ASN A 567 -15.79 17.13 6.12
N ILE A 568 -14.74 16.34 6.23
CA ILE A 568 -13.39 16.77 6.61
C ILE A 568 -12.38 16.29 5.59
N CYS A 569 -11.40 17.14 5.26
CA CYS A 569 -10.30 16.82 4.37
C CYS A 569 -8.98 17.06 5.09
N PHE A 570 -8.25 16.00 5.44
CA PHE A 570 -6.88 16.13 5.94
C PHE A 570 -5.96 16.49 4.79
N LEU A 571 -5.12 17.51 4.97
CA LEU A 571 -4.20 17.98 3.95
C LEU A 571 -2.88 18.43 4.57
N ASN A 572 -1.74 17.92 4.09
CA ASN A 572 -0.44 18.39 4.55
C ASN A 572 -0.15 19.82 4.05
N ASN A 573 0.61 20.60 4.84
CA ASN A 573 0.97 21.98 4.50
C ASN A 573 2.01 22.13 3.36
N ASP A 574 2.57 21.03 2.86
CA ASP A 574 3.51 20.98 1.74
C ASP A 574 2.89 20.37 0.47
N ILE A 575 1.55 20.42 0.37
CA ILE A 575 0.76 20.08 -0.81
C ILE A 575 0.51 21.33 -1.66
N GLN A 576 0.51 21.16 -2.99
CA GLN A 576 0.08 22.16 -3.97
C GLN A 576 -0.95 21.55 -4.91
N ALA A 577 -2.09 22.21 -5.08
CA ALA A 577 -3.09 21.77 -6.06
C ALA A 577 -2.67 22.09 -7.49
N LEU A 578 -2.92 21.14 -8.41
CA LEU A 578 -2.62 21.32 -9.83
C LEU A 578 -3.78 21.91 -10.64
N ASP A 579 -5.00 21.70 -10.16
CA ASP A 579 -6.23 22.20 -10.75
C ASP A 579 -7.25 22.50 -9.64
N ASP A 580 -8.23 23.37 -9.92
CA ASP A 580 -9.23 23.81 -8.94
C ASP A 580 -10.33 22.76 -8.67
N GLY A 581 -10.43 21.74 -9.54
CA GLY A 581 -11.49 20.73 -9.48
C GLY A 581 -11.21 19.58 -8.51
N TRP A 582 -9.99 19.45 -7.98
CA TRP A 582 -9.56 18.29 -7.19
C TRP A 582 -10.50 17.93 -6.04
N LEU A 583 -11.00 18.93 -5.30
CA LEU A 583 -11.87 18.69 -4.15
C LEU A 583 -13.27 18.26 -4.58
N ALA A 584 -13.81 18.85 -5.65
CA ALA A 584 -15.08 18.43 -6.24
C ALA A 584 -15.02 16.98 -6.73
N GLU A 585 -13.90 16.58 -7.37
CA GLU A 585 -13.69 15.18 -7.79
C GLU A 585 -13.75 14.21 -6.61
N MET A 586 -13.12 14.56 -5.48
CA MET A 586 -13.15 13.73 -4.28
C MET A 586 -14.55 13.68 -3.65
N LEU A 587 -15.26 14.82 -3.62
CA LEU A 587 -16.64 14.91 -3.12
C LEU A 587 -17.62 14.08 -3.94
N TRP A 588 -17.48 14.00 -5.27
CA TRP A 588 -18.32 13.11 -6.10
C TRP A 588 -18.12 11.62 -5.78
N ARG A 589 -16.97 11.24 -5.23
CA ARG A 589 -16.75 9.86 -4.74
C ARG A 589 -17.36 9.69 -3.36
N LEU A 590 -17.14 10.65 -2.46
CA LEU A 590 -17.70 10.64 -1.11
C LEU A 590 -19.24 10.73 -1.11
N ALA A 591 -19.88 11.21 -2.17
CA ALA A 591 -21.35 11.21 -2.29
C ALA A 591 -21.99 9.82 -2.16
N ALA A 592 -21.24 8.74 -2.45
CA ALA A 592 -21.70 7.39 -2.19
C ALA A 592 -21.72 7.09 -0.67
N PRO A 593 -22.87 6.69 -0.09
CA PRO A 593 -23.06 6.61 1.36
C PRO A 593 -22.19 5.53 2.05
N ASP A 594 -21.69 4.58 1.27
CA ASP A 594 -20.85 3.46 1.69
C ASP A 594 -19.34 3.74 1.48
N VAL A 595 -18.96 4.84 0.83
CA VAL A 595 -17.55 5.29 0.76
C VAL A 595 -17.19 5.98 2.07
N GLY A 596 -16.16 5.48 2.75
CA GLY A 596 -15.68 5.98 4.05
C GLY A 596 -14.54 6.99 3.93
N ALA A 597 -13.69 6.86 2.91
CA ALA A 597 -12.61 7.80 2.64
C ALA A 597 -12.26 7.85 1.15
N VAL A 598 -11.77 9.00 0.71
CA VAL A 598 -11.31 9.25 -0.66
C VAL A 598 -9.90 9.84 -0.62
N GLY A 599 -8.98 9.27 -1.39
CA GLY A 599 -7.62 9.77 -1.56
C GLY A 599 -7.39 10.40 -2.93
N ALA A 600 -6.56 11.44 -2.97
CA ALA A 600 -6.10 12.07 -4.21
C ALA A 600 -4.89 11.33 -4.81
N LYS A 601 -4.67 11.47 -6.12
CA LYS A 601 -3.39 11.08 -6.73
C LYS A 601 -2.35 12.14 -6.40
N LEU A 602 -1.31 11.73 -5.67
CA LEU A 602 -0.20 12.63 -5.33
C LEU A 602 0.97 12.41 -6.28
N LEU A 603 1.57 13.51 -6.71
CA LEU A 603 2.74 13.54 -7.57
C LEU A 603 3.92 14.16 -6.83
N TRP A 604 5.11 13.67 -7.15
CA TRP A 604 6.35 14.40 -6.88
C TRP A 604 6.44 15.64 -7.77
N PRO A 605 7.26 16.65 -7.41
CA PRO A 605 7.57 17.78 -8.30
C PRO A 605 8.09 17.36 -9.67
N SER A 606 8.70 16.18 -9.75
CA SER A 606 9.17 15.55 -11.00
C SER A 606 8.05 14.99 -11.88
N SER A 607 6.79 15.12 -11.48
CA SER A 607 5.62 14.49 -12.11
C SER A 607 5.59 12.95 -12.05
N VAL A 608 6.51 12.34 -11.30
CA VAL A 608 6.42 10.92 -10.94
C VAL A 608 5.28 10.76 -9.94
N VAL A 609 4.44 9.74 -10.11
CA VAL A 609 3.40 9.40 -9.14
C VAL A 609 4.06 9.08 -7.80
N GLN A 610 3.59 9.70 -6.74
CA GLN A 610 4.00 9.40 -5.37
C GLN A 610 2.97 8.50 -4.68
N HIS A 611 1.68 8.73 -4.94
CA HIS A 611 0.58 7.94 -4.39
C HIS A 611 -0.49 7.69 -5.43
N GLY A 612 -0.68 6.43 -5.80
CA GLY A 612 -1.82 5.94 -6.57
C GLY A 612 -2.61 4.87 -5.80
N GLY A 613 -2.83 5.07 -4.49
CA GLY A 613 -3.35 4.06 -3.56
C GLY A 613 -2.25 3.42 -2.70
N VAL A 614 -2.63 2.71 -1.64
CA VAL A 614 -1.72 1.92 -0.79
C VAL A 614 -2.00 0.43 -0.99
N VAL A 615 -0.93 -0.33 -1.22
CA VAL A 615 -0.93 -1.79 -1.22
C VAL A 615 -0.35 -2.29 0.09
N LEU A 616 -1.09 -3.16 0.79
CA LEU A 616 -0.68 -3.78 2.03
C LEU A 616 0.18 -5.03 1.77
N GLY A 617 1.09 -5.32 2.70
CA GLY A 617 1.97 -6.49 2.64
C GLY A 617 3.27 -6.29 1.88
N ALA A 618 3.38 -5.24 1.07
CA ALA A 618 4.59 -4.93 0.32
C ALA A 618 5.78 -4.74 1.29
N ASN A 619 6.86 -5.49 1.09
CA ASN A 619 8.01 -5.60 2.00
C ASN A 619 7.62 -5.88 3.48
N PHE A 620 6.58 -6.71 3.68
CA PHE A 620 5.99 -7.01 4.98
C PHE A 620 5.55 -5.74 5.73
N SER A 621 5.14 -4.71 4.99
CA SER A 621 4.73 -3.38 5.45
C SER A 621 3.55 -2.92 4.59
N ALA A 622 3.54 -1.67 4.14
CA ALA A 622 2.68 -1.14 3.11
C ALA A 622 3.52 -0.27 2.16
N ALA A 623 3.07 -0.13 0.92
CA ALA A 623 3.72 0.70 -0.08
C ALA A 623 2.70 1.50 -0.90
N HIS A 624 3.08 2.71 -1.32
CA HIS A 624 2.31 3.47 -2.30
C HIS A 624 2.44 2.81 -3.67
N ALA A 625 1.30 2.61 -4.36
CA ALA A 625 1.28 2.03 -5.69
C ALA A 625 1.76 3.03 -6.75
N PHE A 626 2.32 2.48 -7.83
CA PHE A 626 2.72 3.21 -9.05
C PHE A 626 3.81 4.28 -8.86
N ASN A 627 4.63 4.17 -7.83
CA ASN A 627 5.74 5.10 -7.55
C ASN A 627 6.89 5.07 -8.59
N ASP A 628 6.74 4.26 -9.64
CA ASP A 628 7.62 4.12 -10.80
C ASP A 628 7.03 4.73 -12.08
N ARG A 629 5.82 5.32 -12.01
CA ARG A 629 5.08 5.85 -13.17
C ARG A 629 5.11 7.37 -13.23
N MET A 630 5.07 7.91 -14.44
CA MET A 630 4.89 9.35 -14.68
C MET A 630 3.41 9.71 -14.71
N ASP A 631 3.06 10.97 -14.47
CA ASP A 631 1.71 11.46 -14.75
C ASP A 631 1.35 11.26 -16.23
N GLY A 632 0.15 10.75 -16.47
CA GLY A 632 -0.34 10.36 -17.79
C GLY A 632 -0.08 8.89 -18.18
N ASP A 633 0.78 8.17 -17.46
CA ASP A 633 0.88 6.71 -17.59
C ASP A 633 -0.43 6.06 -17.08
N PRO A 634 -1.05 5.14 -17.85
CA PRO A 634 -2.26 4.44 -17.41
C PRO A 634 -2.06 3.56 -16.17
N GLY A 635 -0.84 3.13 -15.87
CA GLY A 635 -0.56 2.14 -14.84
C GLY A 635 -1.02 0.74 -15.24
N TYR A 636 -0.98 -0.18 -14.27
CA TYR A 636 -1.39 -1.58 -14.48
C TYR A 636 -2.90 -1.68 -14.70
N GLY A 637 -3.32 -2.27 -15.81
CA GLY A 637 -4.75 -2.41 -16.15
C GLY A 637 -5.52 -1.09 -16.21
N ASP A 638 -4.83 0.00 -16.58
CA ASP A 638 -5.34 1.38 -16.63
C ASP A 638 -5.85 1.95 -15.28
N LEU A 639 -5.40 1.41 -14.14
CA LEU A 639 -5.83 1.84 -12.80
C LEU A 639 -5.59 3.32 -12.48
N LEU A 640 -4.59 3.97 -13.10
CA LEU A 640 -4.35 5.41 -12.92
C LEU A 640 -5.28 6.31 -13.76
N GLN A 641 -6.20 5.73 -14.53
CA GLN A 641 -7.15 6.47 -15.37
C GLN A 641 -8.59 6.48 -14.84
N VAL A 642 -8.92 5.55 -13.94
CA VAL A 642 -10.27 5.33 -13.41
C VAL A 642 -10.26 5.27 -11.89
N ALA A 643 -11.31 5.80 -11.27
CA ALA A 643 -11.50 5.63 -9.84
C ALA A 643 -11.61 4.15 -9.50
N HIS A 644 -10.93 3.75 -8.43
CA HIS A 644 -10.88 2.38 -7.99
C HIS A 644 -10.74 2.34 -6.47
N GLU A 645 -11.11 1.20 -5.91
CA GLU A 645 -11.02 0.95 -4.50
C GLU A 645 -9.63 0.43 -4.11
N CYS A 646 -9.19 0.75 -2.90
CA CYS A 646 -7.92 0.30 -2.36
C CYS A 646 -8.03 0.02 -0.86
N SER A 647 -7.03 -0.63 -0.28
CA SER A 647 -7.06 -0.95 1.14
C SER A 647 -6.88 0.26 2.04
N ALA A 648 -6.09 1.23 1.58
CA ALA A 648 -5.89 2.50 2.26
C ALA A 648 -5.44 3.60 1.28
N VAL A 649 -5.65 4.84 1.68
CA VAL A 649 -5.12 6.06 1.05
C VAL A 649 -4.36 6.88 2.09
N THR A 650 -3.49 7.78 1.64
CA THR A 650 -2.67 8.55 2.58
C THR A 650 -3.38 9.78 3.13
N ALA A 651 -3.13 10.12 4.40
CA ALA A 651 -3.64 11.35 5.01
C ALA A 651 -2.92 12.63 4.56
N ALA A 652 -1.94 12.55 3.65
CA ALA A 652 -1.40 13.75 3.00
C ALA A 652 -2.47 14.49 2.17
N CYS A 653 -3.45 13.77 1.62
CA CYS A 653 -4.73 14.31 1.18
C CYS A 653 -5.83 13.23 1.27
N LEU A 654 -6.68 13.31 2.29
CA LEU A 654 -7.74 12.34 2.57
C LEU A 654 -9.05 13.05 2.93
N LEU A 655 -10.09 12.83 2.14
CA LEU A 655 -11.44 13.34 2.36
C LEU A 655 -12.33 12.24 2.95
N MET A 656 -13.10 12.58 4.00
CA MET A 656 -14.06 11.67 4.61
C MET A 656 -15.19 12.41 5.33
N ARG A 657 -16.24 11.68 5.74
CA ARG A 657 -17.27 12.24 6.63
C ARG A 657 -16.77 12.29 8.07
N LYS A 658 -17.04 13.40 8.75
CA LYS A 658 -16.75 13.56 10.18
C LYS A 658 -17.41 12.46 11.01
N ARG A 659 -18.66 12.10 10.69
CA ARG A 659 -19.40 11.05 11.42
C ARG A 659 -18.69 9.70 11.38
N ASP A 660 -18.07 9.35 10.24
CA ASP A 660 -17.39 8.08 10.07
C ASP A 660 -16.03 8.11 10.81
N PHE A 661 -15.35 9.25 10.85
CA PHE A 661 -14.14 9.47 11.66
C PHE A 661 -14.41 9.30 13.15
N VAL A 662 -15.49 9.90 13.65
CA VAL A 662 -15.92 9.77 15.05
C VAL A 662 -16.33 8.33 15.36
N ALA A 663 -17.04 7.66 14.46
CA ALA A 663 -17.51 6.28 14.65
C ALA A 663 -16.35 5.28 14.82
N VAL A 664 -15.20 5.52 14.20
CA VAL A 664 -14.00 4.67 14.32
C VAL A 664 -13.02 5.14 15.42
N GLY A 665 -13.40 6.16 16.21
CA GLY A 665 -12.59 6.70 17.30
C GLY A 665 -11.37 7.52 16.83
N GLY A 666 -11.46 8.17 15.68
CA GLY A 666 -10.40 9.04 15.15
C GLY A 666 -9.12 8.30 14.75
N MET A 667 -7.97 8.98 14.74
CA MET A 667 -6.66 8.36 14.52
C MET A 667 -6.08 7.82 15.84
N ASP A 668 -5.42 6.66 15.82
CA ASP A 668 -4.77 6.09 17.01
C ASP A 668 -3.44 6.81 17.29
N GLU A 669 -3.52 7.91 18.03
CA GLU A 669 -2.41 8.80 18.35
C GLU A 669 -1.34 8.21 19.28
N ILE A 670 -1.62 7.05 19.88
CA ILE A 670 -0.70 6.34 20.78
C ILE A 670 0.17 5.37 19.96
N ARG A 671 -0.46 4.55 19.12
CA ARG A 671 0.26 3.52 18.35
C ARG A 671 0.85 4.04 17.05
N PHE A 672 0.20 5.04 16.45
CA PHE A 672 0.53 5.56 15.12
C PHE A 672 0.65 7.09 15.13
N PRO A 673 1.48 7.69 16.00
CA PRO A 673 1.55 9.14 16.12
C PRO A 673 2.00 9.85 14.83
N ILE A 674 2.78 9.20 13.96
CA ILE A 674 3.36 9.83 12.76
C ILE A 674 3.15 9.00 11.49
N SER A 675 3.39 7.68 11.54
CA SER A 675 3.31 6.76 10.40
C SER A 675 2.11 5.82 10.55
N PHE A 676 1.57 5.34 9.43
CA PHE A 676 0.50 4.33 9.39
C PHE A 676 -0.83 4.71 10.06
N ASN A 677 -1.01 5.94 10.57
CA ASN A 677 -2.29 6.41 11.12
C ASN A 677 -3.40 6.40 10.06
N ASP A 678 -3.05 6.73 8.82
CA ASP A 678 -3.93 6.73 7.67
C ASP A 678 -4.34 5.31 7.26
N ILE A 679 -3.40 4.36 7.27
CA ILE A 679 -3.67 2.95 7.04
C ILE A 679 -4.57 2.38 8.15
N ASP A 680 -4.27 2.64 9.43
CA ASP A 680 -5.13 2.21 10.54
C ASP A 680 -6.54 2.80 10.43
N LEU A 681 -6.66 4.09 10.10
CA LEU A 681 -7.94 4.77 9.91
C LEU A 681 -8.74 4.12 8.78
N CYS A 682 -8.13 3.88 7.62
CA CYS A 682 -8.77 3.21 6.48
C CYS A 682 -9.23 1.79 6.83
N LEU A 683 -8.39 1.01 7.53
CA LEU A 683 -8.76 -0.35 7.94
C LEU A 683 -9.90 -0.38 8.96
N LYS A 684 -9.95 0.59 9.90
CA LYS A 684 -11.11 0.73 10.80
C LYS A 684 -12.38 1.12 10.06
N LEU A 685 -12.31 2.01 9.07
CA LEU A 685 -13.46 2.35 8.23
C LEU A 685 -13.97 1.11 7.47
N ARG A 686 -13.04 0.32 6.92
CA ARG A 686 -13.40 -0.93 6.25
C ARG A 686 -14.02 -1.96 7.18
N GLN A 687 -13.61 -2.01 8.45
CA GLN A 687 -14.25 -2.85 9.47
C GLN A 687 -15.74 -2.50 9.64
N LEU A 688 -16.13 -1.24 9.40
CA LEU A 688 -17.53 -0.80 9.38
C LEU A 688 -18.23 -1.04 8.02
N GLY A 689 -17.63 -1.82 7.11
CA GLY A 689 -18.14 -2.06 5.76
C GLY A 689 -18.01 -0.86 4.82
N ARG A 690 -17.16 0.12 5.14
CA ARG A 690 -16.93 1.27 4.27
C ARG A 690 -15.88 0.98 3.19
N ARG A 691 -16.09 1.51 2.00
CA ARG A 691 -15.16 1.44 0.86
C ARG A 691 -14.17 2.61 0.91
N ILE A 692 -12.93 2.38 0.50
CA ILE A 692 -11.89 3.40 0.40
C ILE A 692 -11.54 3.58 -1.07
N VAL A 693 -11.64 4.80 -1.58
CA VAL A 693 -11.56 5.08 -3.02
C VAL A 693 -10.37 5.98 -3.33
N LEU A 694 -9.59 5.64 -4.35
CA LEU A 694 -8.64 6.56 -4.96
C LEU A 694 -9.33 7.29 -6.13
N ALA A 695 -9.23 8.63 -6.14
CA ALA A 695 -9.68 9.47 -7.24
C ALA A 695 -8.46 9.93 -8.08
N PRO A 696 -8.13 9.28 -9.21
CA PRO A 696 -6.94 9.60 -9.99
C PRO A 696 -6.98 10.97 -10.69
N ASP A 697 -8.17 11.56 -10.81
CA ASP A 697 -8.38 12.90 -11.37
C ASP A 697 -8.17 14.02 -10.36
N ALA A 698 -8.24 13.74 -9.06
CA ALA A 698 -7.86 14.69 -8.04
C ALA A 698 -6.32 14.69 -7.95
N LYS A 699 -5.65 15.61 -8.62
CA LYS A 699 -4.19 15.63 -8.74
C LYS A 699 -3.57 16.75 -7.91
N LEU A 700 -2.62 16.37 -7.06
CA LEU A 700 -1.91 17.30 -6.19
C LEU A 700 -0.41 16.98 -6.23
N VAL A 701 0.44 17.99 -6.08
CA VAL A 701 1.89 17.81 -5.88
C VAL A 701 2.16 17.82 -4.39
N HIS A 702 2.91 16.84 -3.90
CA HIS A 702 3.38 16.77 -2.52
C HIS A 702 4.89 16.90 -2.51
N LEU A 703 5.39 17.93 -1.82
CA LEU A 703 6.84 18.18 -1.77
C LEU A 703 7.60 17.23 -0.83
N GLU A 704 6.87 16.52 0.05
CA GLU A 704 7.27 15.54 1.07
C GLU A 704 8.58 15.82 1.83
N SER A 705 8.48 15.89 3.16
CA SER A 705 9.62 16.12 4.07
C SER A 705 10.26 17.51 3.92
N ALA A 706 9.67 18.42 3.14
CA ALA A 706 10.07 19.83 3.10
C ALA A 706 9.81 20.55 4.44
N SER A 707 8.79 20.10 5.19
CA SER A 707 8.42 20.63 6.51
C SER A 707 9.12 19.92 7.68
N ARG A 708 9.66 18.71 7.48
CA ARG A 708 10.22 17.87 8.56
C ARG A 708 11.67 18.27 8.86
N GLY A 709 11.85 19.41 9.54
CA GLY A 709 13.11 19.78 10.17
C GLY A 709 13.47 18.89 11.38
N ARG A 710 14.76 18.90 11.77
CA ARG A 710 15.39 18.36 13.01
C ARG A 710 15.06 16.93 13.51
N ASP A 711 14.30 16.11 12.79
CA ASP A 711 14.14 14.69 13.12
C ASP A 711 15.39 13.93 12.63
N SER A 712 16.27 13.52 13.56
CA SER A 712 17.48 12.76 13.22
C SER A 712 17.11 11.45 12.51
N ALA A 713 17.92 11.00 11.55
CA ALA A 713 17.64 9.77 10.81
C ALA A 713 17.51 8.50 11.71
N PRO A 714 18.31 8.35 12.80
CA PRO A 714 18.14 7.25 13.75
C PRO A 714 16.80 7.24 14.49
N ASP A 715 16.34 8.39 15.01
CA ASP A 715 15.07 8.50 15.75
C ASP A 715 13.88 8.17 14.86
N ARG A 716 13.92 8.65 13.60
CA ARG A 716 12.92 8.34 12.58
C ARG A 716 12.83 6.85 12.30
N LYS A 717 13.97 6.17 12.17
CA LYS A 717 14.04 4.73 11.89
C LYS A 717 13.53 3.90 13.07
N ALA A 718 13.92 4.24 14.29
CA ALA A 718 13.46 3.55 15.49
C ALA A 718 11.95 3.69 15.68
N ARG A 719 11.42 4.91 15.53
CA ARG A 719 10.00 5.21 15.61
C ARG A 719 9.21 4.48 14.51
N PHE A 720 9.63 4.57 13.26
CA PHE A 720 8.99 3.84 12.15
C PHE A 720 8.98 2.32 12.42
N GLY A 721 10.08 1.77 12.93
CA GLY A 721 10.17 0.36 13.30
C GLY A 721 9.18 -0.03 14.40
N HIS A 722 8.99 0.81 15.41
CA HIS A 722 8.00 0.60 16.47
C HIS A 722 6.56 0.65 15.92
N GLU A 723 6.20 1.69 15.18
CA GLU A 723 4.85 1.85 14.61
C GLU A 723 4.53 0.72 13.61
N LEU A 724 5.51 0.28 12.81
CA LEU A 724 5.35 -0.88 11.92
C LEU A 724 5.12 -2.18 12.70
N ALA A 725 5.81 -2.37 13.83
CA ALA A 725 5.56 -3.53 14.69
C ALA A 725 4.13 -3.51 15.27
N MET A 726 3.62 -2.33 15.63
CA MET A 726 2.24 -2.16 16.10
C MET A 726 1.22 -2.42 14.98
N LEU A 727 1.50 -1.97 13.75
CA LEU A 727 0.65 -2.24 12.59
C LEU A 727 0.57 -3.74 12.32
N ARG A 728 1.72 -4.44 12.32
CA ARG A 728 1.79 -5.90 12.15
C ARG A 728 1.06 -6.64 13.26
N ALA A 729 1.18 -6.19 14.51
CA ALA A 729 0.48 -6.80 15.63
C ALA A 729 -1.05 -6.64 15.53
N LYS A 730 -1.53 -5.50 15.03
CA LYS A 730 -2.97 -5.18 14.95
C LYS A 730 -3.64 -5.73 13.68
N TRP A 731 -2.95 -5.67 12.54
CA TRP A 731 -3.52 -5.91 11.20
C TRP A 731 -2.75 -6.96 10.39
N GLY A 732 -1.91 -7.79 11.02
CA GLY A 732 -1.00 -8.73 10.36
C GLY A 732 -1.64 -9.62 9.28
N GLU A 733 -2.80 -10.23 9.56
CA GLU A 733 -3.51 -11.08 8.59
C GLU A 733 -3.95 -10.29 7.35
N VAL A 734 -4.45 -9.06 7.54
CA VAL A 734 -4.90 -8.18 6.46
C VAL A 734 -3.71 -7.67 5.63
N LEU A 735 -2.55 -7.47 6.26
CA LEU A 735 -1.32 -7.12 5.55
C LEU A 735 -0.89 -8.26 4.62
N LEU A 736 -1.09 -9.52 4.99
CA LEU A 736 -0.68 -10.67 4.18
C LEU A 736 -1.62 -10.94 3.00
N ASP A 737 -2.90 -10.55 3.11
CA ASP A 737 -3.94 -10.84 2.12
C ASP A 737 -4.76 -9.58 1.75
N ASP A 738 -4.10 -8.55 1.21
CA ASP A 738 -4.77 -7.34 0.72
C ASP A 738 -5.83 -7.66 -0.37
N PRO A 739 -7.13 -7.48 -0.13
CA PRO A 739 -8.18 -7.83 -1.10
C PRO A 739 -8.11 -7.01 -2.39
N TYR A 740 -7.50 -5.83 -2.37
CA TYR A 740 -7.34 -4.97 -3.54
C TYR A 740 -6.04 -5.21 -4.31
N TYR A 741 -5.25 -6.21 -3.90
CA TYR A 741 -4.03 -6.63 -4.59
C TYR A 741 -4.04 -8.13 -4.88
N SER A 742 -3.79 -8.53 -6.13
CA SER A 742 -3.83 -9.94 -6.50
C SER A 742 -2.74 -10.74 -5.74
N PRO A 743 -3.05 -11.94 -5.22
CA PRO A 743 -2.05 -12.81 -4.58
C PRO A 743 -0.99 -13.33 -5.57
N LEU A 744 -1.24 -13.16 -6.87
CA LEU A 744 -0.34 -13.57 -7.96
C LEU A 744 0.62 -12.45 -8.38
N LEU A 745 0.44 -11.23 -7.84
CA LEU A 745 1.37 -10.12 -8.02
C LEU A 745 2.40 -10.07 -6.87
N GLY A 746 3.62 -9.64 -7.18
CA GLY A 746 4.73 -9.59 -6.23
C GLY A 746 4.53 -8.56 -5.11
N LEU A 747 5.02 -8.85 -3.90
CA LEU A 747 4.98 -7.95 -2.73
C LEU A 747 6.30 -7.19 -2.52
N ASP A 748 7.04 -6.95 -3.60
CA ASP A 748 8.27 -6.18 -3.56
C ASP A 748 8.01 -4.67 -3.37
N SER A 749 9.06 -3.86 -3.47
CA SER A 749 9.07 -2.42 -3.24
C SER A 749 8.17 -1.61 -4.19
N THR A 750 7.79 -2.17 -5.34
CA THR A 750 7.06 -1.47 -6.40
C THR A 750 5.84 -2.29 -6.79
N PRO A 751 4.70 -2.11 -6.10
CA PRO A 751 3.47 -2.85 -6.41
C PRO A 751 3.09 -2.73 -7.89
N PHE A 752 2.50 -3.80 -8.44
CA PHE A 752 2.13 -3.93 -9.86
C PHE A 752 3.30 -3.97 -10.86
N SER A 753 4.54 -4.20 -10.41
CA SER A 753 5.71 -4.32 -11.31
C SER A 753 6.09 -5.76 -11.68
N SER A 754 5.52 -6.76 -11.02
CA SER A 754 6.00 -8.14 -11.06
C SER A 754 4.92 -9.17 -10.69
N LEU A 755 5.20 -10.44 -11.01
CA LEU A 755 4.45 -11.61 -10.57
C LEU A 755 5.08 -12.19 -9.30
N ALA A 756 4.27 -12.68 -8.36
CA ALA A 756 4.75 -13.35 -7.15
C ALA A 756 5.42 -14.68 -7.50
N TRP A 757 6.54 -15.00 -6.86
CA TRP A 757 7.27 -16.25 -7.11
C TRP A 757 7.73 -16.90 -5.80
N PRO A 758 7.05 -17.95 -5.31
CA PRO A 758 5.82 -18.54 -5.85
C PRO A 758 4.58 -17.65 -5.63
N PRO A 759 3.47 -17.89 -6.35
CA PRO A 759 2.18 -17.27 -6.04
C PRO A 759 1.70 -17.58 -4.62
N ARG A 760 1.04 -16.61 -3.97
CA ARG A 760 0.68 -16.69 -2.55
C ARG A 760 -0.58 -17.51 -2.27
N SER A 761 -1.62 -17.33 -3.08
CA SER A 761 -2.92 -18.00 -2.88
C SER A 761 -3.69 -18.08 -4.20
N TRP A 762 -4.40 -19.19 -4.38
CA TRP A 762 -5.33 -19.43 -5.49
C TRP A 762 -6.79 -19.47 -5.03
N LYS A 763 -7.05 -19.27 -3.73
CA LYS A 763 -8.39 -19.36 -3.17
C LYS A 763 -9.28 -18.24 -3.72
N PRO A 764 -10.59 -18.50 -3.92
CA PRO A 764 -11.55 -17.46 -4.25
C PRO A 764 -11.57 -16.36 -3.18
N ARG A 765 -11.78 -15.10 -3.58
CA ARG A 765 -11.66 -13.93 -2.70
C ARG A 765 -12.88 -13.03 -2.84
N ALA A 766 -13.57 -12.79 -1.74
CA ALA A 766 -14.57 -11.73 -1.62
C ALA A 766 -13.94 -10.51 -0.91
N ASN A 767 -14.52 -9.34 -1.13
CA ASN A 767 -14.07 -8.11 -0.46
C ASN A 767 -14.74 -8.00 0.92
N LEU A 768 -14.19 -8.74 1.89
CA LEU A 768 -14.74 -8.81 3.24
C LEU A 768 -14.13 -7.73 4.16
N PRO A 769 -14.89 -7.22 5.14
CA PRO A 769 -14.35 -6.34 6.17
C PRO A 769 -13.14 -6.96 6.90
N PRO A 770 -12.04 -6.22 7.10
CA PRO A 770 -10.89 -6.70 7.84
C PRO A 770 -11.23 -6.90 9.33
N VAL A 771 -10.65 -7.93 9.93
CA VAL A 771 -10.77 -8.22 11.37
C VAL A 771 -9.44 -7.92 12.05
N PRO A 772 -9.38 -6.97 13.01
CA PRO A 772 -8.16 -6.71 13.75
C PRO A 772 -7.86 -7.84 14.73
N THR A 773 -6.59 -8.20 14.88
CA THR A 773 -6.14 -9.24 15.82
C THR A 773 -6.19 -8.77 17.27
N VAL A 774 -6.05 -7.46 17.47
CA VAL A 774 -6.13 -6.81 18.78
C VAL A 774 -7.33 -5.85 18.77
N PRO A 775 -8.29 -5.96 19.70
CA PRO A 775 -9.36 -4.99 19.79
C PRO A 775 -8.80 -3.56 19.94
N PRO A 776 -9.45 -2.53 19.37
CA PRO A 776 -9.08 -1.14 19.62
C PRO A 776 -8.99 -0.88 21.13
N ILE A 777 -8.03 -0.05 21.55
CA ILE A 777 -7.98 0.37 22.96
C ILE A 777 -9.26 1.19 23.19
N GLY A 778 -10.14 0.73 24.09
CA GLY A 778 -11.36 1.46 24.46
C GLY A 778 -12.68 0.94 23.89
N MET A 779 -12.75 -0.29 23.37
CA MET A 779 -14.02 -1.07 23.40
C MET A 779 -14.19 -1.77 24.75
#